data_AF-A0AA39YH03-F1
#
_entry.id   AF-A0AA39YH03-F1
#
_cell.length_a   1.000
_cell.length_b   1.000
_cell.length_c   1.000
_cell.angle_alpha   90.00
_cell.angle_beta   90.00
_cell.angle_gamma   90.00
#
_symmetry.space_group_name_H-M   'P 1'
#
loop_
_entity.id
_entity.type
_entity.pdbx_description
1 polymer ?
#
loop_
_entity_poly.entity_id
_entity_poly.type
_entity_poly.pdbx_seq_one_letter_code
_entity_poly.pdbx_strand_id
1 'polypeptide(L)'
;MKTEELTPLETLLTGDFRSIEPSLQALDKHLVLRTYLSGGFELSDIDKKIWLALRGNRAAVSFIKRGQLVNLARWFQFIEESHPEIQEEIKAKDAAAKAKVAAASKAGASYALALQNADKGVVTRFLPEPSGYLHIGHAKAALLSDFFAHQAYKGTLRLRLDDTNPSKEKQEYQDAIIEDLALMGIKPDFVTYTSDYFDFLYDMAIRMIKEGHAYADDTDQETMRNERWNGIASKRRDRSVEENLRIFEEMKKGSEEGLQHCIRAKLSVDNPNKAMRDPVIYRCNIETPHHRTGTKWKMYPMYDFACPIVDSHEGVTHALRSTEYTDRNPQYQWFIDTLKLRQVYMWDFARMNFIRTFLSKRKLAKLVDTGKVWGWDDPRMPTIRGVRRRGMTIPALRDFILKQGPSRNIVTMDWTNFWASNKKEIDPIAPRHTAISQKDAVKVTITGAEAPASPFLSEKPRHPKNKDLGTKQVAFASELLLDQADVKTFKDGEEITLMAWGNAFVRNLPSSDPIPTLTCELNLKGDVKTTEKKVTWLATQGQKLIPAEIWDFDYLITKDVLTEDDNLEDCLNPVTETMEDAWCDEASAQLKADDIIQLERRGYYRVDKGLNDWKDGEEGPKGKRLVLFCIPTGKTGPKA
;
A
#
# COMPACT_ATOMS: atom_id res chain seq x y z
N MET A 1 4.44 29.02 38.88
CA MET A 1 3.09 28.55 39.19
C MET A 1 2.99 28.34 40.68
N LYS A 2 1.87 28.70 41.30
CA LYS A 2 1.53 28.30 42.68
C LYS A 2 0.90 26.90 42.67
N THR A 3 0.89 26.20 43.80
CA THR A 3 0.27 24.86 43.91
C THR A 3 -1.18 24.83 43.43
N GLU A 4 -1.93 25.90 43.69
CA GLU A 4 -3.32 26.10 43.24
C GLU A 4 -3.47 26.19 41.71
N GLU A 5 -2.41 26.60 40.99
CA GLU A 5 -2.38 26.69 39.53
C GLU A 5 -1.91 25.39 38.86
N LEU A 6 -1.30 24.48 39.63
CA LEU A 6 -0.84 23.17 39.14
C LEU A 6 -1.96 22.14 39.11
N THR A 7 -2.86 22.16 40.10
CA THR A 7 -3.97 21.20 40.23
C THR A 7 -4.88 21.15 38.99
N PRO A 8 -5.25 22.28 38.34
CA PRO A 8 -6.10 22.25 37.15
C PRO A 8 -5.38 21.76 35.87
N LEU A 9 -4.04 21.68 35.87
CA LEU A 9 -3.26 21.35 34.67
C LEU A 9 -3.55 19.95 34.15
N GLU A 10 -3.84 18.99 35.02
CA GLU A 10 -4.18 17.61 34.61
C GLU A 10 -5.31 17.62 33.56
N THR A 11 -6.36 18.41 33.81
CA THR A 11 -7.50 18.54 32.89
C THR A 11 -7.15 19.39 31.67
N LEU A 12 -6.43 20.50 31.86
CA LEU A 12 -6.08 21.42 30.78
C LEU A 12 -5.16 20.79 29.73
N LEU A 13 -4.34 19.82 30.11
CA LEU A 13 -3.37 19.16 29.24
C LEU A 13 -3.98 18.03 28.38
N THR A 14 -5.30 17.84 28.40
CA THR A 14 -6.00 16.81 27.61
C THR A 14 -6.49 17.25 26.23
N GLY A 15 -6.39 18.56 25.89
CA GLY A 15 -6.88 19.14 24.65
C GLY A 15 -5.94 19.04 23.43
N ASP A 16 -6.31 19.70 22.33
CA ASP A 16 -5.48 19.83 21.13
C ASP A 16 -4.26 20.75 21.36
N PHE A 17 -3.30 20.77 20.42
CA PHE A 17 -2.06 21.54 20.59
C PHE A 17 -2.29 23.03 20.91
N ARG A 18 -3.21 23.70 20.19
CA ARG A 18 -3.47 25.14 20.38
C ARG A 18 -4.03 25.42 21.76
N SER A 19 -4.83 24.50 22.29
CA SER A 19 -5.41 24.63 23.63
C SER A 19 -4.39 24.39 24.76
N ILE A 20 -3.40 23.52 24.57
CA ILE A 20 -2.45 23.12 25.64
C ILE A 20 -1.13 23.90 25.63
N GLU A 21 -0.76 24.52 24.51
CA GLU A 21 0.52 25.22 24.34
C GLU A 21 0.81 26.27 25.45
N PRO A 22 -0.14 27.14 25.85
CA PRO A 22 0.11 28.10 26.94
C PRO A 22 0.42 27.40 28.27
N SER A 23 -0.25 26.28 28.56
CA SER A 23 -0.03 25.49 29.76
C SER A 23 1.34 24.78 29.75
N LEU A 24 1.79 24.29 28.58
CA LEU A 24 3.12 23.69 28.42
C LEU A 24 4.24 24.71 28.66
N GLN A 25 4.10 25.94 28.13
CA GLN A 25 5.07 27.02 28.34
C GLN A 25 5.11 27.47 29.81
N ALA A 26 3.95 27.58 30.47
CA ALA A 26 3.87 27.91 31.89
C ALA A 26 4.55 26.83 32.77
N LEU A 27 4.35 25.56 32.41
CA LEU A 27 4.94 24.42 33.10
C LEU A 27 6.48 24.37 32.92
N ASP A 28 6.98 24.60 31.71
CA ASP A 28 8.42 24.69 31.45
C ASP A 28 9.09 25.79 32.29
N LYS A 29 8.49 27.00 32.31
CA LYS A 29 8.97 28.11 33.13
C LYS A 29 8.94 27.78 34.63
N HIS A 30 7.96 27.00 35.06
CA HIS A 30 7.88 26.57 36.46
C HIS A 30 9.01 25.61 36.84
N LEU A 31 9.45 24.76 35.90
CA LEU A 31 10.45 23.71 36.08
C LEU A 31 11.90 24.18 36.00
N VAL A 32 12.15 25.46 35.68
CA VAL A 32 13.51 26.03 35.51
C VAL A 32 14.45 25.72 36.68
N LEU A 33 13.96 25.82 37.93
CA LEU A 33 14.76 25.59 39.15
C LEU A 33 14.21 24.44 40.01
N ARG A 34 13.43 23.52 39.42
CA ARG A 34 12.70 22.49 40.18
C ARG A 34 12.94 21.09 39.63
N THR A 35 13.20 20.14 40.54
CA THR A 35 13.24 18.70 40.21
C THR A 35 11.84 18.09 40.21
N TYR A 36 10.97 18.53 41.12
CA TYR A 36 9.56 18.16 41.21
C TYR A 36 8.67 19.40 41.25
N LEU A 37 7.43 19.28 40.76
CA LEU A 37 6.51 20.41 40.55
C LEU A 37 6.13 21.13 41.84
N SER A 38 5.97 20.42 42.95
CA SER A 38 5.60 21.00 44.24
C SER A 38 6.77 21.63 45.02
N GLY A 39 8.00 21.63 44.47
CA GLY A 39 9.17 22.23 45.12
C GLY A 39 9.78 21.38 46.25
N GLY A 40 9.38 20.12 46.41
CA GLY A 40 9.98 19.16 47.33
C GLY A 40 11.16 18.36 46.73
N PHE A 41 11.80 17.53 47.55
CA PHE A 41 12.86 16.59 47.14
C PHE A 41 12.32 15.19 46.75
N GLU A 42 10.99 15.00 46.78
CA GLU A 42 10.32 13.73 46.53
C GLU A 42 9.18 13.89 45.51
N LEU A 43 8.86 12.80 44.82
CA LEU A 43 7.78 12.72 43.85
C LEU A 43 6.42 12.97 44.49
N SER A 44 5.70 13.99 44.04
CA SER A 44 4.34 14.28 44.52
C SER A 44 3.26 13.67 43.64
N ASP A 45 2.03 13.59 44.17
CA ASP A 45 0.86 13.14 43.37
C ASP A 45 0.55 14.08 42.20
N ILE A 46 0.90 15.37 42.32
CA ILE A 46 0.76 16.34 41.23
C ILE A 46 1.74 16.02 40.10
N ASP A 47 2.98 15.63 40.42
CA ASP A 47 3.95 15.18 39.42
C ASP A 47 3.43 13.97 38.66
N LYS A 48 2.91 12.96 39.38
CA LYS A 48 2.33 11.76 38.77
C LYS A 48 1.19 12.11 37.81
N LYS A 49 0.21 12.89 38.27
CA LYS A 49 -0.98 13.25 37.48
C LYS A 49 -0.64 14.04 36.23
N ILE A 50 0.21 15.07 36.35
CA ILE A 50 0.62 15.88 35.20
C ILE A 50 1.46 15.05 34.22
N TRP A 51 2.35 14.19 34.72
CA TRP A 51 3.15 13.32 33.87
C TRP A 51 2.27 12.34 33.08
N LEU A 52 1.29 11.71 33.74
CA LEU A 52 0.32 10.82 33.09
C LEU A 52 -0.52 11.55 32.03
N ALA A 53 -1.00 12.76 32.33
CA ALA A 53 -1.75 13.59 31.38
C ALA A 53 -0.92 13.94 30.14
N LEU A 54 0.34 14.35 30.33
CA LEU A 54 1.26 14.62 29.23
C LEU A 54 1.58 13.37 28.42
N ARG A 55 1.85 12.24 29.08
CA ARG A 55 2.18 10.96 28.42
C ARG A 55 1.02 10.40 27.61
N GLY A 56 -0.22 10.67 28.05
CA GLY A 56 -1.46 10.32 27.35
C GLY A 56 -1.78 11.21 26.15
N ASN A 57 -1.20 12.41 26.05
CA ASN A 57 -1.45 13.35 24.96
C ASN A 57 -0.33 13.31 23.90
N ARG A 58 -0.65 12.82 22.69
CA ARG A 58 0.32 12.71 21.58
C ARG A 58 0.92 14.05 21.15
N ALA A 59 0.15 15.14 21.21
CA ALA A 59 0.64 16.46 20.84
C ALA A 59 1.69 16.95 21.85
N ALA A 60 1.44 16.76 23.14
CA ALA A 60 2.37 17.10 24.20
C ALA A 60 3.67 16.27 24.11
N VAL A 61 3.57 14.94 23.95
CA VAL A 61 4.73 14.05 23.82
C VAL A 61 5.59 14.41 22.61
N SER A 62 4.98 14.73 21.46
CA SER A 62 5.71 15.14 20.27
C SER A 62 6.53 16.41 20.50
N PHE A 63 6.03 17.34 21.31
CA PHE A 63 6.70 18.61 21.59
C PHE A 63 7.84 18.43 22.60
N ILE A 64 7.57 17.67 23.66
CA ILE A 64 8.55 17.28 24.67
C ILE A 64 9.77 16.60 24.03
N LYS A 65 9.54 15.64 23.12
CA LYS A 65 10.61 14.92 22.41
C LYS A 65 11.43 15.77 21.44
N ARG A 66 10.89 16.90 20.96
CA ARG A 66 11.63 17.86 20.12
C ARG A 66 12.56 18.75 20.93
N GLY A 67 12.51 18.70 22.27
CA GLY A 67 13.41 19.44 23.14
C GLY A 67 13.22 20.96 23.14
N GLN A 68 12.11 21.47 22.60
CA GLN A 68 11.84 22.91 22.51
C GLN A 68 11.51 23.54 23.88
N LEU A 69 11.01 22.74 24.82
CA LEU A 69 10.80 23.11 26.23
C LEU A 69 11.78 22.32 27.07
N VAL A 70 12.97 22.88 27.26
CA VAL A 70 14.14 22.17 27.81
C VAL A 70 13.90 21.68 29.23
N ASN A 71 13.22 22.47 30.07
CA ASN A 71 12.99 22.13 31.48
C ASN A 71 11.90 21.08 31.62
N LEU A 72 10.84 21.21 30.81
CA LEU A 72 9.76 20.23 30.74
C LEU A 72 10.26 18.90 30.20
N ALA A 73 11.09 18.92 29.15
CA ALA A 73 11.66 17.71 28.58
C ALA A 73 12.58 16.99 29.56
N ARG A 74 13.47 17.73 30.25
CA ARG A 74 14.31 17.20 31.32
C ARG A 74 13.48 16.56 32.42
N TRP A 75 12.47 17.25 32.94
CA TRP A 75 11.60 16.71 34.00
C TRP A 75 10.84 15.48 33.53
N PHE A 76 10.26 15.52 32.33
CA PHE A 76 9.48 14.41 31.79
C PHE A 76 10.32 13.13 31.65
N GLN A 77 11.54 13.27 31.12
CA GLN A 77 12.49 12.16 30.99
C GLN A 77 13.00 11.68 32.35
N PHE A 78 13.30 12.60 33.27
CA PHE A 78 13.72 12.24 34.63
C PHE A 78 12.67 11.39 35.34
N ILE A 79 11.39 11.79 35.33
CA ILE A 79 10.30 11.01 35.93
C ILE A 79 10.13 9.66 35.21
N GLU A 80 10.32 9.62 33.88
CA GLU A 80 10.27 8.37 33.10
C GLU A 80 11.41 7.39 33.47
N GLU A 81 12.59 7.90 33.82
CA GLU A 81 13.74 7.06 34.16
C GLU A 81 13.77 6.67 35.66
N SER A 82 13.40 7.59 36.55
CA SER A 82 13.49 7.39 38.00
C SER A 82 12.27 6.70 38.62
N HIS A 83 11.12 6.70 37.94
CA HIS A 83 9.85 6.16 38.45
C HIS A 83 9.13 5.25 37.44
N PRO A 84 9.70 4.09 37.07
CA PRO A 84 9.08 3.16 36.12
C PRO A 84 7.72 2.63 36.56
N GLU A 85 7.41 2.62 37.86
CA GLU A 85 6.14 2.19 38.45
C GLU A 85 4.94 3.05 38.01
N ILE A 86 5.15 4.35 37.76
CA ILE A 86 4.09 5.26 37.25
C ILE A 86 3.66 4.84 35.84
N GLN A 87 4.54 4.16 35.10
CA GLN A 87 4.28 3.77 33.72
C GLN A 87 3.53 2.46 33.59
N GLU A 88 3.47 1.63 34.65
CA GLU A 88 2.91 0.28 34.53
C GLU A 88 1.43 0.31 34.12
N GLU A 89 0.65 1.25 34.64
CA GLU A 89 -0.77 1.38 34.29
C GLU A 89 -0.97 1.82 32.83
N ILE A 90 -0.15 2.76 32.32
CA ILE A 90 -0.21 3.19 30.92
C ILE A 90 0.33 2.10 29.99
N LYS A 91 1.45 1.45 30.33
CA LYS A 91 2.01 0.34 29.55
C LYS A 91 1.03 -0.82 29.48
N ALA A 92 0.33 -1.14 30.58
CA ALA A 92 -0.72 -2.14 30.61
C ALA A 92 -1.93 -1.71 29.77
N LYS A 93 -2.38 -0.45 29.84
CA LYS A 93 -3.45 0.08 28.97
C LYS A 93 -3.07 0.07 27.49
N ASP A 94 -1.85 0.48 27.14
CA ASP A 94 -1.30 0.44 25.78
C ASP A 94 -1.16 -1.01 25.28
N ALA A 95 -0.69 -1.92 26.14
CA ALA A 95 -0.57 -3.35 25.82
C ALA A 95 -1.96 -4.00 25.66
N ALA A 96 -2.93 -3.67 26.51
CA ALA A 96 -4.31 -4.15 26.41
C ALA A 96 -5.02 -3.58 25.19
N ALA A 97 -4.81 -2.30 24.85
CA ALA A 97 -5.33 -1.68 23.64
C ALA A 97 -4.69 -2.33 22.39
N LYS A 98 -3.37 -2.54 22.38
CA LYS A 98 -2.68 -3.29 21.33
C LYS A 98 -3.18 -4.73 21.22
N ALA A 99 -3.41 -5.40 22.35
CA ALA A 99 -3.94 -6.76 22.39
C ALA A 99 -5.38 -6.83 21.87
N LYS A 100 -6.22 -5.85 22.21
CA LYS A 100 -7.60 -5.74 21.71
C LYS A 100 -7.63 -5.46 20.20
N VAL A 101 -6.76 -4.58 19.70
CA VAL A 101 -6.59 -4.32 18.27
C VAL A 101 -6.04 -5.55 17.55
N ALA A 102 -5.05 -6.24 18.13
CA ALA A 102 -4.49 -7.47 17.57
C ALA A 102 -5.50 -8.62 17.58
N ALA A 103 -6.34 -8.73 18.61
CA ALA A 103 -7.42 -9.72 18.69
C ALA A 103 -8.53 -9.42 17.67
N ALA A 104 -8.93 -8.16 17.51
CA ALA A 104 -9.88 -7.74 16.47
C ALA A 104 -9.31 -7.96 15.06
N SER A 105 -8.01 -7.72 14.86
CA SER A 105 -7.31 -8.02 13.60
C SER A 105 -7.23 -9.53 13.32
N LYS A 106 -7.06 -10.37 14.36
CA LYS A 106 -7.04 -11.83 14.23
C LYS A 106 -8.42 -12.45 13.99
N ALA A 107 -9.50 -11.84 14.51
CA ALA A 107 -10.86 -12.34 14.34
C ALA A 107 -11.40 -12.18 12.91
N GLY A 108 -10.69 -11.43 12.05
CA GLY A 108 -11.17 -11.05 10.72
C GLY A 108 -12.30 -10.02 10.81
N ALA A 109 -12.62 -9.39 9.69
CA ALA A 109 -13.74 -8.46 9.64
C ALA A 109 -15.08 -9.19 9.81
N SER A 110 -15.97 -8.56 10.58
CA SER A 110 -17.36 -8.99 10.63
C SER A 110 -18.05 -8.66 9.30
N TYR A 111 -18.40 -9.70 8.56
CA TYR A 111 -19.30 -9.64 7.40
C TYR A 111 -20.78 -9.70 7.81
N ALA A 112 -21.09 -9.63 9.11
CA ALA A 112 -22.44 -9.79 9.65
C ALA A 112 -23.40 -8.64 9.32
N LEU A 113 -22.94 -7.62 8.58
CA LEU A 113 -23.83 -6.64 7.94
C LEU A 113 -24.38 -7.28 6.66
N ALA A 114 -25.46 -8.06 6.81
CA ALA A 114 -26.19 -8.58 5.66
C ALA A 114 -26.58 -7.42 4.72
N LEU A 115 -26.33 -7.59 3.42
CA LEU A 115 -26.78 -6.64 2.41
C LEU A 115 -28.32 -6.58 2.44
N GLN A 116 -28.90 -5.39 2.32
CA GLN A 116 -30.34 -5.21 2.40
C GLN A 116 -31.03 -5.92 1.23
N ASN A 117 -32.12 -6.66 1.50
CA ASN A 117 -32.93 -7.30 0.45
C ASN A 117 -32.12 -8.20 -0.51
N ALA A 118 -31.14 -8.92 0.03
CA ALA A 118 -30.24 -9.78 -0.75
C ALA A 118 -30.77 -11.21 -0.99
N ASP A 119 -31.99 -11.52 -0.53
CA ASP A 119 -32.58 -12.88 -0.59
C ASP A 119 -32.71 -13.45 -2.01
N LYS A 120 -32.78 -12.59 -3.02
CA LYS A 120 -32.90 -12.96 -4.45
C LYS A 120 -31.56 -12.88 -5.19
N GLY A 121 -30.45 -12.81 -4.46
CA GLY A 121 -29.14 -12.49 -5.00
C GLY A 121 -28.94 -10.98 -5.17
N VAL A 122 -27.70 -10.59 -5.45
CA VAL A 122 -27.31 -9.18 -5.58
C VAL A 122 -26.63 -8.92 -6.92
N VAL A 123 -26.87 -7.74 -7.48
CA VAL A 123 -26.04 -7.19 -8.55
C VAL A 123 -25.12 -6.14 -7.95
N THR A 124 -23.82 -6.38 -7.98
CA THR A 124 -22.77 -5.42 -7.59
C THR A 124 -22.05 -4.92 -8.84
N ARG A 125 -21.24 -3.85 -8.67
CA ARG A 125 -20.34 -3.37 -9.73
C ARG A 125 -19.02 -2.86 -9.19
N PHE A 126 -17.96 -3.11 -9.96
CA PHE A 126 -16.71 -2.38 -9.87
C PHE A 126 -16.65 -1.33 -10.98
N LEU A 127 -16.51 -0.05 -10.59
CA LEU A 127 -16.62 1.12 -11.46
C LEU A 127 -15.32 1.95 -11.45
N PRO A 128 -14.23 1.49 -12.09
CA PRO A 128 -13.00 2.28 -12.22
C PRO A 128 -13.06 3.27 -13.39
N GLU A 129 -12.52 4.47 -13.19
CA GLU A 129 -12.17 5.40 -14.29
C GLU A 129 -10.89 4.88 -14.99
N PRO A 130 -10.88 4.70 -16.33
CA PRO A 130 -9.73 4.22 -17.09
C PRO A 130 -8.68 5.31 -17.31
N SER A 131 -8.20 5.90 -16.21
CA SER A 131 -7.24 7.02 -16.16
C SER A 131 -5.88 6.64 -15.56
N GLY A 132 -5.64 5.35 -15.34
CA GLY A 132 -4.42 4.81 -14.75
C GLY A 132 -4.58 3.37 -14.26
N TYR A 133 -3.48 2.73 -13.92
CA TYR A 133 -3.42 1.33 -13.45
C TYR A 133 -4.10 1.14 -12.08
N LEU A 134 -4.57 -0.08 -11.81
CA LEU A 134 -5.16 -0.40 -10.51
C LEU A 134 -4.07 -0.47 -9.44
N HIS A 135 -4.47 -0.10 -8.22
CA HIS A 135 -3.63 -0.14 -7.04
C HIS A 135 -4.34 -0.85 -5.91
N ILE A 136 -3.63 -1.18 -4.83
CA ILE A 136 -4.18 -1.92 -3.68
C ILE A 136 -5.51 -1.36 -3.15
N GLY A 137 -5.70 -0.02 -3.18
CA GLY A 137 -7.00 0.59 -2.84
C GLY A 137 -8.16 0.19 -3.77
N HIS A 138 -7.92 0.04 -5.07
CA HIS A 138 -8.90 -0.45 -6.05
C HIS A 138 -9.18 -1.94 -5.86
N ALA A 139 -8.16 -2.73 -5.53
CA ALA A 139 -8.35 -4.16 -5.26
C ALA A 139 -9.32 -4.41 -4.10
N LYS A 140 -9.34 -3.55 -3.06
CA LYS A 140 -10.38 -3.62 -2.02
C LYS A 140 -11.79 -3.48 -2.58
N ALA A 141 -12.03 -2.47 -3.41
CA ALA A 141 -13.34 -2.26 -4.01
C ALA A 141 -13.75 -3.42 -4.94
N ALA A 142 -12.83 -3.88 -5.78
CA ALA A 142 -13.07 -4.97 -6.73
C ALA A 142 -13.34 -6.30 -6.01
N LEU A 143 -12.48 -6.69 -5.06
CA LEU A 143 -12.61 -7.94 -4.31
C LEU A 143 -13.83 -7.97 -3.39
N LEU A 144 -14.21 -6.84 -2.78
CA LEU A 144 -15.45 -6.79 -2.00
C LEU A 144 -16.68 -6.94 -2.91
N SER A 145 -16.67 -6.30 -4.08
CA SER A 145 -17.77 -6.41 -5.03
C SER A 145 -17.92 -7.84 -5.56
N ASP A 146 -16.80 -8.49 -5.90
CA ASP A 146 -16.69 -9.91 -6.30
C ASP A 146 -17.17 -10.85 -5.19
N PHE A 147 -16.66 -10.66 -3.97
CA PHE A 147 -17.05 -11.46 -2.81
C PHE A 147 -18.56 -11.41 -2.57
N PHE A 148 -19.16 -10.23 -2.55
CA PHE A 148 -20.60 -10.11 -2.31
C PHE A 148 -21.43 -10.70 -3.44
N ALA A 149 -21.06 -10.45 -4.70
CA ALA A 149 -21.75 -11.04 -5.84
C ALA A 149 -21.62 -12.56 -5.85
N HIS A 150 -20.42 -13.09 -6.04
CA HIS A 150 -20.24 -14.49 -6.39
C HIS A 150 -20.20 -15.43 -5.19
N GLN A 151 -19.63 -14.99 -4.06
CA GLN A 151 -19.39 -15.87 -2.91
C GLN A 151 -20.49 -15.77 -1.85
N ALA A 152 -20.89 -14.55 -1.46
CA ALA A 152 -21.82 -14.36 -0.36
C ALA A 152 -23.29 -14.57 -0.77
N TYR A 153 -23.70 -14.06 -1.94
CA TYR A 153 -25.12 -14.01 -2.33
C TYR A 153 -25.44 -14.66 -3.69
N LYS A 154 -24.47 -15.31 -4.35
CA LYS A 154 -24.65 -16.00 -5.65
C LYS A 154 -25.34 -15.14 -6.72
N GLY A 155 -25.05 -13.85 -6.73
CA GLY A 155 -25.50 -12.88 -7.71
C GLY A 155 -24.47 -12.60 -8.79
N THR A 156 -24.47 -11.39 -9.32
CA THR A 156 -23.64 -11.01 -10.48
C THR A 156 -22.77 -9.79 -10.20
N LEU A 157 -21.55 -9.80 -10.71
CA LEU A 157 -20.60 -8.69 -10.71
C LEU A 157 -20.53 -8.05 -12.09
N ARG A 158 -20.76 -6.74 -12.16
CA ARG A 158 -20.49 -5.94 -13.36
C ARG A 158 -19.13 -5.24 -13.24
N LEU A 159 -18.33 -5.27 -14.30
CA LEU A 159 -17.27 -4.30 -14.52
C LEU A 159 -17.85 -3.20 -15.41
N ARG A 160 -17.92 -1.97 -14.91
CA ARG A 160 -18.25 -0.82 -15.75
C ARG A 160 -17.05 0.11 -15.81
N LEU A 161 -16.50 0.32 -17.00
CA LEU A 161 -15.44 1.29 -17.21
C LEU A 161 -16.10 2.67 -17.28
N ASP A 162 -15.75 3.54 -16.33
CA ASP A 162 -16.36 4.85 -16.23
C ASP A 162 -15.66 5.85 -17.14
N ASP A 163 -15.97 5.74 -18.43
CA ASP A 163 -15.35 6.50 -19.51
C ASP A 163 -16.15 7.77 -19.83
N THR A 164 -16.28 8.69 -18.87
CA THR A 164 -17.04 9.95 -19.05
C THR A 164 -16.15 11.14 -19.38
N ASN A 165 -14.83 10.99 -19.31
CA ASN A 165 -13.86 12.06 -19.35
C ASN A 165 -12.78 11.81 -20.41
N PRO A 166 -13.02 12.22 -21.67
CA PRO A 166 -12.18 11.86 -22.80
C PRO A 166 -10.73 12.34 -22.69
N SER A 167 -10.46 13.39 -21.89
CA SER A 167 -9.11 13.96 -21.73
C SER A 167 -8.18 13.17 -20.81
N LYS A 168 -8.69 12.20 -20.03
CA LYS A 168 -7.86 11.40 -19.11
C LYS A 168 -7.80 9.92 -19.46
N GLU A 169 -8.60 9.50 -20.42
CA GLU A 169 -8.88 8.09 -20.67
C GLU A 169 -8.11 7.59 -21.87
N LYS A 170 -7.60 6.37 -21.75
CA LYS A 170 -6.87 5.71 -22.83
C LYS A 170 -7.22 4.24 -22.90
N GLN A 171 -7.12 3.67 -24.10
CA GLN A 171 -7.34 2.24 -24.32
C GLN A 171 -6.39 1.39 -23.45
N GLU A 172 -5.12 1.80 -23.32
CA GLU A 172 -4.12 1.08 -22.51
C GLU A 172 -4.58 0.84 -21.06
N TYR A 173 -5.31 1.78 -20.46
CA TYR A 173 -5.77 1.65 -19.08
C TYR A 173 -6.99 0.73 -18.96
N GLN A 174 -7.82 0.64 -20.00
CA GLN A 174 -8.97 -0.28 -20.02
C GLN A 174 -8.48 -1.72 -20.08
N ASP A 175 -7.55 -1.98 -21.00
CA ASP A 175 -6.93 -3.28 -21.18
C ASP A 175 -6.21 -3.68 -19.88
N ALA A 176 -5.44 -2.76 -19.29
CA ALA A 176 -4.75 -2.99 -18.02
C ALA A 176 -5.69 -3.27 -16.84
N ILE A 177 -6.83 -2.57 -16.74
CA ILE A 177 -7.85 -2.82 -15.69
C ILE A 177 -8.42 -4.23 -15.81
N ILE A 178 -8.77 -4.66 -17.03
CA ILE A 178 -9.32 -5.99 -17.28
C ILE A 178 -8.29 -7.07 -16.93
N GLU A 179 -7.04 -6.88 -17.37
CA GLU A 179 -5.92 -7.76 -17.03
C GLU A 179 -5.67 -7.81 -15.52
N ASP A 180 -5.66 -6.67 -14.83
CA ASP A 180 -5.43 -6.60 -13.38
C ASP A 180 -6.53 -7.32 -12.58
N LEU A 181 -7.79 -7.25 -13.03
CA LEU A 181 -8.89 -8.02 -12.43
C LEU A 181 -8.70 -9.52 -12.64
N ALA A 182 -8.36 -9.93 -13.87
CA ALA A 182 -8.07 -11.34 -14.18
C ALA A 182 -6.89 -11.87 -13.35
N LEU A 183 -5.83 -11.07 -13.18
CA LEU A 183 -4.69 -11.39 -12.32
C LEU A 183 -5.12 -11.62 -10.87
N MET A 184 -6.06 -10.83 -10.36
CA MET A 184 -6.63 -11.02 -9.02
C MET A 184 -7.64 -12.17 -8.93
N GLY A 185 -7.89 -12.91 -10.02
CA GLY A 185 -8.87 -13.98 -10.09
C GLY A 185 -10.32 -13.48 -10.04
N ILE A 186 -10.56 -12.23 -10.45
CA ILE A 186 -11.90 -11.65 -10.57
C ILE A 186 -12.37 -11.79 -12.01
N LYS A 187 -13.53 -12.40 -12.21
CA LYS A 187 -14.16 -12.54 -13.53
C LYS A 187 -15.53 -11.87 -13.48
N PRO A 188 -15.69 -10.63 -13.99
CA PRO A 188 -17.00 -10.00 -14.07
C PRO A 188 -17.93 -10.78 -15.01
N ASP A 189 -19.22 -10.80 -14.71
CA ASP A 189 -20.25 -11.43 -15.56
C ASP A 189 -20.55 -10.58 -16.79
N PHE A 190 -20.43 -9.25 -16.65
CA PHE A 190 -20.64 -8.29 -17.72
C PHE A 190 -19.55 -7.21 -17.68
N VAL A 191 -19.10 -6.81 -18.87
CA VAL A 191 -18.24 -5.64 -19.07
C VAL A 191 -19.04 -4.61 -19.86
N THR A 192 -19.23 -3.43 -19.28
CA THR A 192 -19.94 -2.31 -19.89
C THR A 192 -19.13 -1.03 -19.78
N TYR A 193 -19.55 0.00 -20.49
CA TYR A 193 -18.90 1.29 -20.50
C TYR A 193 -19.96 2.37 -20.26
N THR A 194 -19.65 3.40 -19.47
CA THR A 194 -20.59 4.51 -19.26
C THR A 194 -20.96 5.17 -20.59
N SER A 195 -20.02 5.22 -21.54
CA SER A 195 -20.24 5.76 -22.89
C SER A 195 -21.25 4.99 -23.75
N ASP A 196 -21.53 3.72 -23.44
CA ASP A 196 -22.63 2.96 -24.09
C ASP A 196 -24.00 3.58 -23.77
N TYR A 197 -24.09 4.37 -22.70
CA TYR A 197 -25.32 4.97 -22.20
C TYR A 197 -25.42 6.48 -22.48
N PHE A 198 -24.54 7.09 -23.26
CA PHE A 198 -24.59 8.55 -23.49
C PHE A 198 -25.90 9.02 -24.13
N ASP A 199 -26.47 8.27 -25.07
CA ASP A 199 -27.78 8.61 -25.64
C ASP A 199 -28.88 8.57 -24.54
N PHE A 200 -28.90 7.51 -23.72
CA PHE A 200 -29.84 7.38 -22.60
C PHE A 200 -29.67 8.49 -21.54
N LEU A 201 -28.42 8.82 -21.20
CA LEU A 201 -28.08 9.89 -20.25
C LEU A 201 -28.46 11.28 -20.78
N TYR A 202 -28.37 11.49 -22.10
CA TYR A 202 -28.82 12.71 -22.74
C TYR A 202 -30.35 12.86 -22.67
N ASP A 203 -31.09 11.77 -22.93
CA ASP A 203 -32.55 11.76 -22.80
C ASP A 203 -33.01 11.99 -21.36
N MET A 204 -32.30 11.44 -20.38
CA MET A 204 -32.57 11.71 -18.96
C MET A 204 -32.33 13.19 -18.59
N ALA A 205 -31.29 13.82 -19.14
CA ALA A 205 -31.04 15.24 -18.93
C ALA A 205 -32.14 16.12 -19.57
N ILE A 206 -32.60 15.78 -20.79
CA ILE A 206 -33.76 16.43 -21.42
C ILE A 206 -34.99 16.35 -20.51
N ARG A 207 -35.27 15.15 -19.97
CA ARG A 207 -36.40 14.95 -19.06
C ARG A 207 -36.27 15.83 -17.81
N MET A 208 -35.09 15.87 -17.18
CA MET A 208 -34.85 16.75 -16.04
C MET A 208 -35.08 18.22 -16.36
N ILE A 209 -34.64 18.70 -17.52
CA ILE A 209 -34.87 20.09 -17.94
C ILE A 209 -36.38 20.35 -18.11
N LYS A 210 -37.10 19.44 -18.78
CA LYS A 210 -38.56 19.55 -18.99
C LYS A 210 -39.36 19.54 -17.70
N GLU A 211 -38.92 18.77 -16.70
CA GLU A 211 -39.55 18.69 -15.38
C GLU A 211 -39.09 19.82 -14.43
N GLY A 212 -38.22 20.73 -14.89
CA GLY A 212 -37.74 21.87 -14.10
C GLY A 212 -36.67 21.51 -13.06
N HIS A 213 -36.02 20.36 -13.21
CA HIS A 213 -34.98 19.83 -12.33
C HIS A 213 -33.55 20.09 -12.80
N ALA A 214 -33.37 20.79 -13.92
CA ALA A 214 -32.06 21.21 -14.42
C ALA A 214 -32.14 22.51 -15.22
N TYR A 215 -31.05 23.26 -15.28
CA TYR A 215 -30.93 24.51 -16.04
C TYR A 215 -29.53 24.69 -16.63
N ALA A 216 -29.44 25.46 -17.71
CA ALA A 216 -28.18 25.84 -18.33
C ALA A 216 -27.58 27.06 -17.62
N ASP A 217 -26.28 27.03 -17.35
CA ASP A 217 -25.57 28.07 -16.61
C ASP A 217 -24.26 28.46 -17.32
N ASP A 218 -24.11 29.76 -17.60
CA ASP A 218 -22.94 30.40 -18.19
C ASP A 218 -22.08 31.17 -17.16
N THR A 219 -22.38 31.04 -15.87
CA THR A 219 -21.58 31.65 -14.82
C THR A 219 -20.16 31.09 -14.84
N ASP A 220 -19.15 31.97 -14.78
CA ASP A 220 -17.75 31.56 -14.78
C ASP A 220 -17.44 30.65 -13.56
N GLN A 221 -16.39 29.84 -13.69
CA GLN A 221 -16.12 28.77 -12.71
C GLN A 221 -15.79 29.29 -11.31
N GLU A 222 -15.15 30.46 -11.19
CA GLU A 222 -14.76 31.03 -9.89
C GLU A 222 -16.00 31.58 -9.18
N THR A 223 -16.80 32.37 -9.89
CA THR A 223 -18.08 32.89 -9.40
C THR A 223 -19.02 31.75 -9.02
N MET A 224 -19.19 30.74 -9.89
CA MET A 224 -20.05 29.58 -9.60
C MET A 224 -19.59 28.84 -8.34
N ARG A 225 -18.26 28.66 -8.16
CA ARG A 225 -17.71 28.04 -6.96
C ARG A 225 -18.05 28.85 -5.71
N ASN A 226 -17.89 30.18 -5.77
CA ASN A 226 -18.19 31.08 -4.67
C ASN A 226 -19.69 31.10 -4.33
N GLU A 227 -20.55 31.20 -5.34
CA GLU A 227 -22.01 31.14 -5.17
C GLU A 227 -22.42 29.84 -4.49
N ARG A 228 -21.94 28.69 -4.99
CA ARG A 228 -22.19 27.38 -4.36
C ARG A 228 -21.64 27.29 -2.95
N TRP A 229 -20.48 27.88 -2.68
CA TRP A 229 -19.87 27.88 -1.35
C TRP A 229 -20.70 28.66 -0.32
N ASN A 230 -21.27 29.78 -0.73
CA ASN A 230 -22.05 30.68 0.13
C ASN A 230 -23.56 30.42 0.09
N GLY A 231 -24.01 29.50 -0.76
CA GLY A 231 -25.41 29.14 -0.88
C GLY A 231 -26.26 30.14 -1.67
N ILE A 232 -25.63 30.83 -2.63
CA ILE A 232 -26.25 31.86 -3.46
C ILE A 232 -26.78 31.19 -4.74
N ALA A 233 -28.03 31.50 -5.11
CA ALA A 233 -28.62 31.03 -6.35
C ALA A 233 -27.92 31.66 -7.56
N SER A 234 -27.59 30.85 -8.58
CA SER A 234 -27.17 31.39 -9.87
C SER A 234 -28.30 32.24 -10.44
N LYS A 235 -27.92 33.37 -11.06
CA LYS A 235 -28.85 34.24 -11.78
C LYS A 235 -29.59 33.52 -12.93
N ARG A 236 -29.11 32.33 -13.35
CA ARG A 236 -29.63 31.54 -14.48
C ARG A 236 -30.55 30.42 -14.03
N ARG A 237 -30.70 30.24 -12.72
CA ARG A 237 -31.46 29.15 -12.09
C ARG A 237 -32.93 29.09 -12.50
N ASP A 238 -33.51 30.24 -12.86
CA ASP A 238 -34.93 30.38 -13.24
C ASP A 238 -35.12 30.63 -14.76
N ARG A 239 -34.14 30.25 -15.59
CA ARG A 239 -34.32 30.16 -17.06
C ARG A 239 -35.52 29.27 -17.40
N SER A 240 -36.26 29.62 -18.44
CA SER A 240 -37.39 28.81 -18.91
C SER A 240 -36.93 27.46 -19.46
N VAL A 241 -37.85 26.50 -19.52
CA VAL A 241 -37.59 25.16 -20.05
C VAL A 241 -37.13 25.23 -21.51
N GLU A 242 -37.78 26.07 -22.32
CA GLU A 242 -37.49 26.25 -23.75
C GLU A 242 -36.07 26.75 -23.97
N GLU A 243 -35.65 27.73 -23.17
CA GLU A 243 -34.33 28.32 -23.25
C GLU A 243 -33.24 27.33 -22.82
N ASN A 244 -33.48 26.60 -21.73
CA ASN A 244 -32.56 25.55 -21.28
C ASN A 244 -32.39 24.43 -22.33
N LEU A 245 -33.48 24.01 -22.98
CA LEU A 245 -33.42 22.99 -24.04
C LEU A 245 -32.69 23.50 -25.29
N ARG A 246 -32.92 24.76 -25.70
CA ARG A 246 -32.18 25.40 -26.80
C ARG A 246 -30.68 25.37 -26.53
N ILE A 247 -30.25 25.83 -25.36
CA ILE A 247 -28.84 25.88 -24.97
C ILE A 247 -28.24 24.47 -24.87
N PHE A 248 -28.98 23.49 -24.33
CA PHE A 248 -28.50 22.11 -24.24
C PHE A 248 -28.25 21.49 -25.63
N GLU A 249 -29.05 21.85 -26.63
CA GLU A 249 -28.80 21.44 -28.01
C GLU A 249 -27.57 22.15 -28.62
N GLU A 250 -27.35 23.43 -28.29
CA GLU A 250 -26.14 24.15 -28.66
C GLU A 250 -24.87 23.57 -28.01
N MET A 251 -24.97 23.12 -26.74
CA MET A 251 -23.90 22.36 -26.07
C MET A 251 -23.59 21.05 -26.81
N LYS A 252 -24.62 20.32 -27.26
CA LYS A 252 -24.45 19.08 -28.04
C LYS A 252 -23.75 19.34 -29.38
N LYS A 253 -24.11 20.44 -30.07
CA LYS A 253 -23.44 20.89 -31.30
C LYS A 253 -22.02 21.41 -31.04
N GLY A 254 -21.71 21.79 -29.80
CA GLY A 254 -20.45 22.43 -29.41
C GLY A 254 -20.26 23.77 -30.12
N SER A 255 -21.33 24.56 -30.22
CA SER A 255 -21.26 25.93 -30.75
C SER A 255 -20.61 26.87 -29.74
N GLU A 256 -20.23 28.08 -30.16
CA GLU A 256 -19.60 29.08 -29.28
C GLU A 256 -20.43 29.36 -28.03
N GLU A 257 -21.76 29.47 -28.17
CA GLU A 257 -22.68 29.60 -27.05
C GLU A 257 -22.68 28.35 -26.16
N GLY A 258 -22.77 27.15 -26.76
CA GLY A 258 -22.75 25.89 -26.02
C GLY A 258 -21.48 25.71 -25.18
N LEU A 259 -20.32 26.14 -25.69
CA LEU A 259 -19.03 26.03 -24.99
C LEU A 259 -18.95 26.91 -23.73
N GLN A 260 -19.74 27.99 -23.67
CA GLN A 260 -19.81 28.86 -22.48
C GLN A 260 -20.71 28.29 -21.39
N HIS A 261 -21.48 27.25 -21.69
CA HIS A 261 -22.51 26.72 -20.80
C HIS A 261 -22.16 25.35 -20.21
N CYS A 262 -22.73 25.11 -19.03
CA CYS A 262 -22.87 23.78 -18.44
C CYS A 262 -24.34 23.56 -18.08
N ILE A 263 -24.74 22.30 -17.85
CA ILE A 263 -26.04 22.01 -17.23
C ILE A 263 -25.84 21.73 -15.75
N ARG A 264 -26.64 22.38 -14.91
CA ARG A 264 -26.69 22.16 -13.47
C ARG A 264 -28.01 21.53 -13.08
N ALA A 265 -27.99 20.59 -12.14
CA ALA A 265 -29.20 20.10 -11.53
C ALA A 265 -29.76 21.16 -10.56
N LYS A 266 -31.09 21.28 -10.47
CA LYS A 266 -31.82 22.25 -9.65
C LYS A 266 -32.31 21.54 -8.38
N LEU A 267 -31.45 21.48 -7.36
CA LEU A 267 -31.69 20.79 -6.08
C LEU A 267 -32.04 21.82 -5.00
N SER A 268 -31.00 22.40 -4.40
CA SER A 268 -31.06 23.41 -3.36
C SER A 268 -29.85 24.32 -3.54
N VAL A 269 -29.98 25.58 -3.15
CA VAL A 269 -28.87 26.54 -3.23
C VAL A 269 -28.07 26.54 -1.94
N ASP A 270 -28.71 26.32 -0.80
CA ASP A 270 -28.21 26.58 0.56
C ASP A 270 -28.09 25.33 1.43
N ASN A 271 -28.34 24.12 0.89
CA ASN A 271 -28.27 22.86 1.65
C ASN A 271 -26.99 22.78 2.50
N PRO A 272 -27.05 22.35 3.78
CA PRO A 272 -25.86 22.22 4.61
C PRO A 272 -24.82 21.26 4.01
N ASN A 273 -25.27 20.23 3.29
CA ASN A 273 -24.41 19.41 2.46
C ASN A 273 -24.12 20.12 1.12
N LYS A 274 -22.89 20.61 0.96
CA LYS A 274 -22.46 21.36 -0.24
C LYS A 274 -22.52 20.54 -1.53
N ALA A 275 -22.49 19.21 -1.46
CA ALA A 275 -22.66 18.36 -2.64
C ALA A 275 -24.07 18.51 -3.25
N MET A 276 -25.08 18.80 -2.44
CA MET A 276 -26.47 19.00 -2.87
C MET A 276 -26.71 20.38 -3.50
N ARG A 277 -25.71 21.26 -3.53
CA ARG A 277 -25.85 22.63 -4.01
C ARG A 277 -25.69 22.72 -5.51
N ASP A 278 -26.81 22.63 -6.22
CA ASP A 278 -26.98 22.70 -7.68
C ASP A 278 -25.72 22.25 -8.45
N PRO A 279 -25.36 20.95 -8.39
CA PRO A 279 -24.14 20.41 -9.00
C PRO A 279 -24.21 20.48 -10.52
N VAL A 280 -23.04 20.63 -11.17
CA VAL A 280 -22.91 20.46 -12.63
C VAL A 280 -23.14 18.99 -12.99
N ILE A 281 -23.97 18.74 -14.00
CA ILE A 281 -24.32 17.40 -14.51
C ILE A 281 -23.89 17.17 -15.95
N TYR A 282 -23.64 18.22 -16.74
CA TYR A 282 -23.02 18.14 -18.07
C TYR A 282 -22.06 19.30 -18.30
N ARG A 283 -20.98 19.03 -19.05
CA ARG A 283 -20.00 20.03 -19.50
C ARG A 283 -19.55 19.77 -20.93
N CYS A 284 -19.16 20.82 -21.64
CA CYS A 284 -18.55 20.70 -22.97
C CYS A 284 -17.07 20.30 -22.90
N ASN A 285 -16.63 19.50 -23.87
CA ASN A 285 -15.24 19.19 -24.15
C ASN A 285 -15.11 18.84 -25.64
N ILE A 286 -14.50 19.73 -26.43
CA ILE A 286 -14.31 19.55 -27.88
C ILE A 286 -12.86 19.26 -28.25
N GLU A 287 -11.93 19.51 -27.33
CA GLU A 287 -10.49 19.43 -27.59
C GLU A 287 -10.02 17.98 -27.71
N THR A 288 -10.67 17.06 -27.00
CA THR A 288 -10.29 15.64 -26.99
C THR A 288 -11.42 14.76 -27.49
N PRO A 289 -11.26 14.08 -28.64
CA PRO A 289 -12.18 13.03 -29.06
C PRO A 289 -12.26 11.91 -28.02
N HIS A 290 -13.46 11.37 -27.81
CA HIS A 290 -13.63 10.22 -26.93
C HIS A 290 -13.05 8.95 -27.55
N HIS A 291 -12.29 8.18 -26.77
CA HIS A 291 -11.57 6.99 -27.29
C HIS A 291 -12.51 5.95 -27.94
N ARG A 292 -13.75 5.77 -27.42
CA ARG A 292 -14.80 4.90 -28.02
C ARG A 292 -15.78 5.60 -28.96
N THR A 293 -16.37 6.73 -28.56
CA THR A 293 -17.43 7.39 -29.35
C THR A 293 -16.91 8.47 -30.32
N GLY A 294 -15.59 8.65 -30.43
CA GLY A 294 -14.97 9.63 -31.30
C GLY A 294 -15.48 11.04 -31.01
N THR A 295 -15.86 11.75 -32.08
CA THR A 295 -16.39 13.12 -32.03
C THR A 295 -17.92 13.20 -32.04
N LYS A 296 -18.62 12.06 -31.86
CA LYS A 296 -20.10 12.03 -31.79
C LYS A 296 -20.62 12.97 -30.70
N TRP A 297 -19.92 13.05 -29.58
CA TRP A 297 -20.27 13.87 -28.44
C TRP A 297 -19.25 14.99 -28.23
N LYS A 298 -19.75 16.18 -27.94
CA LYS A 298 -18.97 17.38 -27.60
C LYS A 298 -19.23 17.88 -26.18
N MET A 299 -20.12 17.19 -25.49
CA MET A 299 -20.45 17.40 -24.09
C MET A 299 -20.60 16.05 -23.42
N TYR A 300 -20.26 15.99 -22.15
CA TYR A 300 -20.16 14.74 -21.40
C TYR A 300 -20.86 14.88 -20.05
N PRO A 301 -21.57 13.83 -19.61
CA PRO A 301 -22.18 13.81 -18.29
C PRO A 301 -21.11 13.78 -17.20
N MET A 302 -21.42 14.38 -16.06
CA MET A 302 -20.58 14.29 -14.86
C MET A 302 -20.84 12.96 -14.14
N TYR A 303 -19.81 12.44 -13.46
CA TYR A 303 -19.87 11.22 -12.64
C TYR A 303 -21.14 11.12 -11.78
N ASP A 304 -21.45 12.20 -11.03
CA ASP A 304 -22.53 12.19 -10.06
C ASP A 304 -23.93 12.08 -10.70
N PHE A 305 -24.06 12.45 -11.99
CA PHE A 305 -25.28 12.28 -12.77
C PHE A 305 -25.31 10.91 -13.45
N ALA A 306 -24.22 10.51 -14.12
CA ALA A 306 -24.18 9.26 -14.87
C ALA A 306 -24.29 8.02 -13.97
N CYS A 307 -23.53 7.98 -12.88
CA CYS A 307 -23.40 6.82 -12.01
C CYS A 307 -24.74 6.30 -11.46
N PRO A 308 -25.60 7.09 -10.79
CA PRO A 308 -26.88 6.60 -10.27
C PRO A 308 -27.84 6.13 -11.37
N ILE A 309 -27.87 6.83 -12.50
CA ILE A 309 -28.79 6.53 -13.60
C ILE A 309 -28.42 5.19 -14.25
N VAL A 310 -27.13 5.00 -14.56
CA VAL A 310 -26.64 3.77 -15.17
C VAL A 310 -26.67 2.60 -14.19
N ASP A 311 -26.33 2.80 -12.91
CA ASP A 311 -26.49 1.76 -11.87
C ASP A 311 -27.95 1.27 -11.81
N SER A 312 -28.89 2.21 -11.81
CA SER A 312 -30.31 1.87 -11.81
C SER A 312 -30.70 1.06 -13.06
N HIS A 313 -30.31 1.53 -14.25
CA HIS A 313 -30.57 0.92 -15.54
C HIS A 313 -29.97 -0.49 -15.67
N GLU A 314 -28.74 -0.68 -15.22
CA GLU A 314 -28.02 -1.96 -15.29
C GLU A 314 -28.49 -3.02 -14.28
N GLY A 315 -29.45 -2.67 -13.42
CA GLY A 315 -29.94 -3.58 -12.40
C GLY A 315 -29.06 -3.68 -11.15
N VAL A 316 -28.05 -2.81 -10.96
CA VAL A 316 -27.23 -2.76 -9.74
C VAL A 316 -28.11 -2.64 -8.51
N THR A 317 -28.06 -3.63 -7.63
CA THR A 317 -28.82 -3.61 -6.36
C THR A 317 -28.04 -2.92 -5.25
N HIS A 318 -26.72 -3.12 -5.23
CA HIS A 318 -25.82 -2.66 -4.18
C HIS A 318 -24.61 -1.98 -4.80
N ALA A 319 -24.53 -0.67 -4.64
CA ALA A 319 -23.43 0.15 -5.09
C ALA A 319 -22.41 0.29 -3.95
N LEU A 320 -21.29 -0.43 -4.04
CA LEU A 320 -20.21 -0.31 -3.07
C LEU A 320 -19.33 0.89 -3.41
N ARG A 321 -19.09 1.78 -2.43
CA ARG A 321 -18.28 3.00 -2.62
C ARG A 321 -17.39 3.28 -1.42
N SER A 322 -16.28 3.98 -1.64
CA SER A 322 -15.45 4.43 -0.52
C SER A 322 -16.12 5.55 0.27
N THR A 323 -15.88 5.60 1.59
CA THR A 323 -16.44 6.60 2.51
C THR A 323 -16.08 8.05 2.18
N GLU A 324 -15.07 8.30 1.35
CA GLU A 324 -14.72 9.66 0.90
C GLU A 324 -15.83 10.36 0.12
N TYR A 325 -16.75 9.57 -0.42
CA TYR A 325 -17.84 10.09 -1.21
C TYR A 325 -19.18 10.04 -0.48
N THR A 326 -19.17 9.78 0.84
CA THR A 326 -20.40 9.68 1.66
C THR A 326 -21.30 10.91 1.49
N ASP A 327 -20.71 12.10 1.41
CA ASP A 327 -21.46 13.36 1.22
C ASP A 327 -22.21 13.41 -0.12
N ARG A 328 -21.87 12.57 -1.09
CA ARG A 328 -22.53 12.47 -2.40
C ARG A 328 -23.63 11.41 -2.42
N ASN A 329 -23.80 10.61 -1.37
CA ASN A 329 -24.84 9.59 -1.31
C ASN A 329 -26.26 10.20 -1.35
N PRO A 330 -26.55 11.33 -0.65
CA PRO A 330 -27.84 12.01 -0.80
C PRO A 330 -28.09 12.51 -2.22
N GLN A 331 -27.04 12.97 -2.92
CA GLN A 331 -27.12 13.42 -4.30
C GLN A 331 -27.42 12.25 -5.25
N TYR A 332 -26.76 11.12 -5.07
CA TYR A 332 -27.03 9.88 -5.79
C TYR A 332 -28.49 9.45 -5.64
N GLN A 333 -29.00 9.45 -4.40
CA GLN A 333 -30.40 9.10 -4.11
C GLN A 333 -31.38 10.10 -4.73
N TRP A 334 -31.06 11.40 -4.70
CA TRP A 334 -31.89 12.43 -5.31
C TRP A 334 -32.10 12.22 -6.82
N PHE A 335 -31.07 11.82 -7.56
CA PHE A 335 -31.22 11.51 -8.98
C PHE A 335 -32.15 10.31 -9.21
N ILE A 336 -32.01 9.25 -8.41
CA ILE A 336 -32.88 8.07 -8.49
C ILE A 336 -34.34 8.46 -8.24
N ASP A 337 -34.61 9.20 -7.16
CA ASP A 337 -35.97 9.54 -6.75
C ASP A 337 -36.62 10.53 -7.72
N THR A 338 -35.88 11.56 -8.15
CA THR A 338 -36.37 12.59 -9.07
C THR A 338 -36.75 11.99 -10.41
N LEU A 339 -35.89 11.13 -10.96
CA LEU A 339 -36.15 10.44 -12.23
C LEU A 339 -37.09 9.23 -12.09
N LYS A 340 -37.52 8.89 -10.86
CA LYS A 340 -38.37 7.73 -10.53
C LYS A 340 -37.77 6.41 -11.03
N LEU A 341 -36.48 6.24 -10.83
CA LEU A 341 -35.71 5.07 -11.27
C LEU A 341 -35.76 3.95 -10.23
N ARG A 342 -35.29 2.76 -10.61
CA ARG A 342 -35.17 1.62 -9.70
C ARG A 342 -34.17 1.94 -8.59
N GLN A 343 -34.55 1.64 -7.35
CA GLN A 343 -33.75 1.90 -6.16
C GLN A 343 -32.44 1.09 -6.14
N VAL A 344 -31.37 1.71 -5.62
CA VAL A 344 -30.04 1.11 -5.46
C VAL A 344 -29.54 1.41 -4.06
N TYR A 345 -29.14 0.38 -3.31
CA TYR A 345 -28.58 0.56 -1.97
C TYR A 345 -27.12 1.00 -2.07
N MET A 346 -26.79 2.15 -1.51
CA MET A 346 -25.41 2.60 -1.37
C MET A 346 -24.78 1.97 -0.14
N TRP A 347 -23.59 1.40 -0.31
CA TRP A 347 -22.89 0.70 0.75
C TRP A 347 -21.44 1.20 0.85
N ASP A 348 -21.17 1.99 1.89
CA ASP A 348 -19.87 2.62 2.07
C ASP A 348 -18.88 1.71 2.80
N PHE A 349 -17.64 1.66 2.31
CA PHE A 349 -16.52 1.03 3.01
C PHE A 349 -15.33 2.00 3.11
N ALA A 350 -14.54 1.89 4.17
CA ALA A 350 -13.35 2.72 4.30
C ALA A 350 -12.28 2.31 3.30
N ARG A 351 -11.57 3.30 2.77
CA ARG A 351 -10.37 3.05 1.98
C ARG A 351 -9.31 2.31 2.79
N MET A 352 -8.46 1.61 2.05
CA MET A 352 -7.23 1.05 2.55
C MET A 352 -6.11 2.07 2.41
N ASN A 353 -5.44 2.40 3.52
CA ASN A 353 -4.25 3.24 3.54
C ASN A 353 -3.08 2.45 4.12
N PHE A 354 -1.87 2.74 3.67
CA PHE A 354 -0.63 2.19 4.22
C PHE A 354 0.29 3.32 4.66
N ILE A 355 1.05 3.09 5.73
CA ILE A 355 2.14 4.00 6.08
C ILE A 355 3.18 4.02 4.96
N ARG A 356 3.85 5.16 4.80
CA ARG A 356 4.91 5.38 3.80
C ARG A 356 4.46 5.08 2.37
N THR A 357 3.20 5.35 2.09
CA THR A 357 2.59 5.08 0.79
C THR A 357 1.51 6.13 0.52
N PHE A 358 1.34 6.47 -0.76
CA PHE A 358 0.22 7.27 -1.23
C PHE A 358 -0.44 6.56 -2.42
N LEU A 359 -1.77 6.63 -2.48
CA LEU A 359 -2.57 5.98 -3.52
C LEU A 359 -3.17 6.97 -4.51
N SER A 360 -2.87 8.26 -4.39
CA SER A 360 -3.35 9.28 -5.31
C SER A 360 -2.81 9.02 -6.72
N LYS A 361 -3.68 8.72 -7.69
CA LYS A 361 -3.32 8.53 -9.10
C LYS A 361 -2.46 9.67 -9.64
N ARG A 362 -2.80 10.93 -9.30
CA ARG A 362 -2.01 12.12 -9.71
C ARG A 362 -0.57 12.07 -9.20
N LYS A 363 -0.37 11.70 -7.94
CA LYS A 363 0.99 11.60 -7.34
C LYS A 363 1.75 10.41 -7.93
N LEU A 364 1.07 9.27 -8.17
CA LEU A 364 1.68 8.08 -8.77
C LEU A 364 2.10 8.30 -10.22
N ALA A 365 1.23 8.91 -11.04
CA ALA A 365 1.55 9.29 -12.42
C ALA A 365 2.78 10.21 -12.46
N LYS A 366 2.85 11.21 -11.57
CA LYS A 366 4.02 12.10 -11.46
C LYS A 366 5.32 11.33 -11.25
N LEU A 367 5.35 10.27 -10.43
CA LEU A 367 6.56 9.47 -10.23
C LEU A 367 6.99 8.74 -11.50
N VAL A 368 6.03 8.20 -12.25
CA VAL A 368 6.28 7.53 -13.52
C VAL A 368 6.79 8.54 -14.55
N ASP A 369 6.09 9.66 -14.72
CA ASP A 369 6.41 10.70 -15.71
C ASP A 369 7.78 11.35 -15.45
N THR A 370 8.19 11.45 -14.18
CA THR A 370 9.51 12.01 -13.79
C THR A 370 10.63 10.97 -13.73
N GLY A 371 10.35 9.71 -14.08
CA GLY A 371 11.33 8.63 -14.08
C GLY A 371 11.87 8.25 -12.70
N LYS A 372 11.14 8.58 -11.62
CA LYS A 372 11.51 8.22 -10.24
C LYS A 372 11.25 6.75 -9.92
N VAL A 373 10.44 6.10 -10.75
CA VAL A 373 10.17 4.66 -10.77
C VAL A 373 10.30 4.18 -12.21
N TRP A 374 10.51 2.88 -12.42
CA TRP A 374 10.71 2.30 -13.75
C TRP A 374 9.44 2.31 -14.62
N GLY A 375 8.27 2.35 -13.97
CA GLY A 375 6.98 2.28 -14.62
C GLY A 375 5.85 2.00 -13.62
N TRP A 376 4.67 1.67 -14.13
CA TRP A 376 3.51 1.36 -13.29
C TRP A 376 3.58 -0.01 -12.62
N ASP A 377 4.38 -0.93 -13.14
CA ASP A 377 4.62 -2.27 -12.60
C ASP A 377 5.88 -2.34 -11.72
N ASP A 378 6.53 -1.20 -11.44
CA ASP A 378 7.70 -1.11 -10.58
C ASP A 378 7.44 -1.74 -9.20
N PRO A 379 8.34 -2.58 -8.66
CA PRO A 379 8.17 -3.27 -7.36
C PRO A 379 7.91 -2.34 -6.16
N ARG A 380 8.31 -1.07 -6.24
CA ARG A 380 8.09 -0.05 -5.21
C ARG A 380 6.69 0.55 -5.26
N MET A 381 5.99 0.42 -6.40
CA MET A 381 4.68 1.01 -6.60
C MET A 381 3.59 0.22 -5.87
N PRO A 382 2.60 0.91 -5.26
CA PRO A 382 1.46 0.25 -4.61
C PRO A 382 0.40 -0.23 -5.63
N THR A 383 0.77 -0.35 -6.90
CA THR A 383 -0.07 -0.91 -7.95
C THR A 383 -0.22 -2.42 -7.76
N ILE A 384 -1.29 -3.01 -8.32
CA ILE A 384 -1.45 -4.48 -8.27
C ILE A 384 -0.30 -5.18 -8.97
N ARG A 385 0.13 -4.64 -10.11
CA ARG A 385 1.30 -5.11 -10.85
C ARG A 385 2.59 -4.96 -10.06
N GLY A 386 2.83 -3.80 -9.44
CA GLY A 386 4.03 -3.54 -8.64
C GLY A 386 4.18 -4.50 -7.47
N VAL A 387 3.14 -4.66 -6.65
CA VAL A 387 3.20 -5.58 -5.51
C VAL A 387 3.34 -7.04 -5.94
N ARG A 388 2.69 -7.46 -7.04
CA ARG A 388 2.85 -8.80 -7.61
C ARG A 388 4.27 -9.01 -8.14
N ARG A 389 4.82 -8.06 -8.90
CA ARG A 389 6.18 -8.12 -9.45
C ARG A 389 7.23 -8.14 -8.34
N ARG A 390 6.96 -7.48 -7.20
CA ARG A 390 7.77 -7.60 -5.98
C ARG A 390 7.69 -8.99 -5.31
N GLY A 391 6.68 -9.80 -5.63
CA GLY A 391 6.53 -11.17 -5.15
C GLY A 391 5.31 -11.42 -4.27
N MET A 392 4.32 -10.52 -4.25
CA MET A 392 3.03 -10.80 -3.62
C MET A 392 2.27 -11.86 -4.40
N THR A 393 1.82 -12.93 -3.73
CA THR A 393 0.98 -13.96 -4.31
C THR A 393 -0.49 -13.51 -4.33
N ILE A 394 -1.23 -13.94 -5.35
CA ILE A 394 -2.66 -13.61 -5.48
C ILE A 394 -3.50 -14.16 -4.32
N PRO A 395 -3.31 -15.41 -3.84
CA PRO A 395 -4.02 -15.91 -2.67
C PRO A 395 -3.80 -15.04 -1.43
N ALA A 396 -2.55 -14.66 -1.12
CA ALA A 396 -2.25 -13.80 0.02
C ALA A 396 -2.85 -12.39 -0.12
N LEU A 397 -2.79 -11.81 -1.32
CA LEU A 397 -3.40 -10.50 -1.61
C LEU A 397 -4.91 -10.52 -1.37
N ARG A 398 -5.61 -11.54 -1.90
CA ARG A 398 -7.07 -11.71 -1.73
C ARG A 398 -7.42 -11.90 -0.26
N ASP A 399 -6.73 -12.81 0.41
CA ASP A 399 -6.95 -13.11 1.83
C ASP A 399 -6.73 -11.87 2.70
N PHE A 400 -5.64 -11.13 2.49
CA PHE A 400 -5.36 -9.91 3.23
C PHE A 400 -6.47 -8.86 3.05
N ILE A 401 -6.89 -8.60 1.80
CA ILE A 401 -7.89 -7.58 1.51
C ILE A 401 -9.27 -7.97 2.06
N LEU A 402 -9.70 -9.22 1.86
CA LEU A 402 -10.98 -9.71 2.35
C LEU A 402 -11.02 -9.75 3.88
N LYS A 403 -9.92 -10.10 4.56
CA LYS A 403 -9.86 -10.04 6.03
C LYS A 403 -10.19 -8.68 6.62
N GLN A 404 -9.95 -7.59 5.89
CA GLN A 404 -10.29 -6.25 6.37
C GLN A 404 -11.77 -5.93 6.21
N GLY A 405 -12.43 -6.70 5.34
CA GLY A 405 -13.84 -6.64 5.06
C GLY A 405 -14.34 -5.24 4.73
N PRO A 406 -15.65 -5.05 4.87
CA PRO A 406 -16.31 -3.86 4.37
C PRO A 406 -16.43 -2.81 5.49
N SER A 407 -15.49 -2.78 6.44
CA SER A 407 -15.51 -1.82 7.56
C SER A 407 -15.49 -0.37 7.09
N ARG A 408 -16.24 0.51 7.77
CA ARG A 408 -16.24 1.97 7.59
C ARG A 408 -15.14 2.68 8.37
N ASN A 409 -14.35 1.96 9.16
CA ASN A 409 -13.24 2.54 9.92
C ASN A 409 -12.04 2.78 9.01
N ILE A 410 -11.59 4.02 8.94
CA ILE A 410 -10.36 4.39 8.24
C ILE A 410 -9.19 3.91 9.10
N VAL A 411 -8.41 2.97 8.56
CA VAL A 411 -7.22 2.44 9.22
C VAL A 411 -6.03 2.61 8.29
N THR A 412 -4.95 3.20 8.82
CA THR A 412 -3.64 3.22 8.17
C THR A 412 -2.88 1.98 8.61
N MET A 413 -2.57 1.11 7.67
CA MET A 413 -1.95 -0.18 7.90
C MET A 413 -0.43 -0.15 7.70
N ASP A 414 0.24 -1.15 8.26
CA ASP A 414 1.66 -1.38 8.08
C ASP A 414 1.87 -2.54 7.08
N TRP A 415 2.84 -2.36 6.18
CA TRP A 415 3.23 -3.37 5.18
C TRP A 415 3.74 -4.67 5.80
N THR A 416 4.17 -4.63 7.05
CA THR A 416 4.64 -5.78 7.83
C THR A 416 3.63 -6.92 7.82
N ASN A 417 2.37 -6.65 8.16
CA ASN A 417 1.34 -7.70 8.19
C ASN A 417 0.94 -8.18 6.79
N PHE A 418 0.96 -7.27 5.81
CA PHE A 418 0.73 -7.59 4.40
C PHE A 418 1.76 -8.62 3.91
N TRP A 419 3.04 -8.36 4.13
CA TRP A 419 4.12 -9.25 3.73
C TRP A 419 4.24 -10.52 4.59
N ALA A 420 3.94 -10.43 5.89
CA ALA A 420 3.88 -11.60 6.76
C ALA A 420 2.80 -12.60 6.32
N SER A 421 1.68 -12.11 5.77
CA SER A 421 0.64 -12.98 5.19
C SER A 421 1.16 -13.72 3.96
N ASN A 422 1.85 -13.01 3.04
CA ASN A 422 2.46 -13.62 1.86
C ASN A 422 3.50 -14.68 2.21
N LYS A 423 4.31 -14.42 3.25
CA LYS A 423 5.32 -15.38 3.71
C LYS A 423 4.73 -16.76 4.03
N LYS A 424 3.51 -16.81 4.59
CA LYS A 424 2.84 -18.07 4.93
C LYS A 424 2.48 -18.90 3.69
N GLU A 425 2.20 -18.24 2.57
CA GLU A 425 1.92 -18.89 1.29
C GLU A 425 3.20 -19.38 0.60
N ILE A 426 4.28 -18.59 0.63
CA ILE A 426 5.50 -18.89 -0.15
C ILE A 426 6.49 -19.81 0.58
N ASP A 427 6.61 -19.73 1.91
CA ASP A 427 7.60 -20.52 2.66
C ASP A 427 7.48 -22.04 2.47
N PRO A 428 6.27 -22.64 2.44
CA PRO A 428 6.10 -24.08 2.23
C PRO A 428 6.47 -24.56 0.82
N ILE A 429 6.55 -23.65 -0.16
CA ILE A 429 6.69 -24.00 -1.58
C ILE A 429 7.98 -23.46 -2.24
N ALA A 430 8.71 -22.54 -1.60
CA ALA A 430 9.87 -21.88 -2.21
C ALA A 430 11.16 -22.72 -2.10
N PRO A 431 11.72 -23.33 -3.16
CA PRO A 431 12.96 -24.12 -3.06
C PRO A 431 14.15 -23.31 -2.53
N ARG A 432 15.08 -23.99 -1.85
CA ARG A 432 16.22 -23.40 -1.14
C ARG A 432 17.41 -23.35 -2.08
N HIS A 433 17.99 -22.18 -2.20
CA HIS A 433 19.15 -21.85 -3.01
C HIS A 433 20.18 -21.13 -2.17
N THR A 434 21.42 -21.11 -2.65
CA THR A 434 22.52 -20.45 -1.96
C THR A 434 23.05 -19.35 -2.85
N ALA A 435 23.25 -18.16 -2.27
CA ALA A 435 23.91 -17.06 -2.97
C ALA A 435 24.93 -16.38 -2.06
N ILE A 436 26.14 -16.12 -2.58
CA ILE A 436 27.23 -15.40 -1.91
C ILE A 436 27.48 -14.08 -2.66
N SER A 437 27.63 -12.96 -1.96
CA SER A 437 27.98 -11.67 -2.58
C SER A 437 29.28 -11.78 -3.37
N GLN A 438 29.36 -11.25 -4.60
CA GLN A 438 30.62 -11.29 -5.37
C GLN A 438 31.68 -10.38 -4.76
N LYS A 439 31.26 -9.24 -4.22
CA LYS A 439 32.15 -8.25 -3.61
C LYS A 439 32.63 -8.71 -2.24
N ASP A 440 31.77 -9.40 -1.50
CA ASP A 440 32.01 -9.80 -0.12
C ASP A 440 32.24 -11.33 -0.01
N ALA A 441 32.73 -11.95 -1.08
CA ALA A 441 33.08 -13.37 -1.09
C ALA A 441 34.47 -13.60 -0.47
N VAL A 442 34.54 -14.49 0.51
CA VAL A 442 35.78 -14.97 1.10
C VAL A 442 36.10 -16.35 0.56
N LYS A 443 37.31 -16.55 0.04
CA LYS A 443 37.75 -17.87 -0.45
C LYS A 443 38.17 -18.75 0.72
N VAL A 444 37.62 -19.95 0.81
CA VAL A 444 37.90 -20.89 1.90
C VAL A 444 38.50 -22.17 1.35
N THR A 445 39.64 -22.57 1.89
CA THR A 445 40.26 -23.87 1.60
C THR A 445 39.85 -24.88 2.65
N ILE A 446 39.30 -26.00 2.22
CA ILE A 446 38.89 -27.12 3.07
C ILE A 446 40.02 -28.14 3.16
N THR A 447 40.41 -28.47 4.39
CA THR A 447 41.47 -29.41 4.72
C THR A 447 40.98 -30.50 5.69
N GLY A 448 41.85 -31.44 6.03
CA GLY A 448 41.55 -32.57 6.91
C GLY A 448 41.36 -33.89 6.14
N ALA A 449 41.32 -35.01 6.86
CA ALA A 449 41.22 -36.34 6.27
C ALA A 449 39.89 -36.59 5.53
N GLU A 450 38.84 -35.82 5.86
CA GLU A 450 37.51 -35.90 5.28
C GLU A 450 37.31 -34.89 4.13
N ALA A 451 38.34 -34.11 3.77
CA ALA A 451 38.30 -33.17 2.65
C ALA A 451 38.20 -33.91 1.30
N PRO A 452 37.37 -33.44 0.34
CA PRO A 452 37.25 -34.08 -0.96
C PRO A 452 38.58 -34.02 -1.73
N ALA A 453 39.08 -35.17 -2.20
CA ALA A 453 40.26 -35.23 -3.06
C ALA A 453 39.99 -34.68 -4.48
N SER A 454 38.74 -34.72 -4.92
CA SER A 454 38.25 -34.11 -6.16
C SER A 454 36.81 -33.65 -5.98
N PRO A 455 36.34 -32.66 -6.78
CA PRO A 455 34.96 -32.20 -6.69
C PRO A 455 33.96 -33.31 -7.01
N PHE A 456 32.86 -33.38 -6.26
CA PHE A 456 31.77 -34.33 -6.52
C PHE A 456 30.40 -33.69 -6.28
N LEU A 457 29.37 -34.28 -6.88
CA LEU A 457 27.98 -33.87 -6.70
C LEU A 457 27.27 -34.80 -5.72
N SER A 458 26.42 -34.23 -4.87
CA SER A 458 25.53 -34.99 -4.00
C SER A 458 24.11 -34.45 -4.07
N GLU A 459 23.16 -35.36 -4.04
CA GLU A 459 21.74 -35.04 -4.09
C GLU A 459 21.25 -34.56 -2.71
N LYS A 460 20.67 -33.37 -2.67
CA LYS A 460 20.09 -32.76 -1.46
C LYS A 460 18.65 -32.32 -1.70
N PRO A 461 17.77 -32.36 -0.69
CA PRO A 461 16.39 -31.87 -0.82
C PRO A 461 16.36 -30.40 -1.25
N ARG A 462 15.44 -30.03 -2.16
CA ARG A 462 15.19 -28.62 -2.49
C ARG A 462 14.53 -27.87 -1.34
N HIS A 463 13.82 -28.58 -0.46
CA HIS A 463 13.19 -28.01 0.72
C HIS A 463 13.34 -28.96 1.91
N PRO A 464 13.76 -28.47 3.10
CA PRO A 464 13.94 -29.31 4.28
C PRO A 464 12.66 -29.99 4.81
N LYS A 465 11.46 -29.48 4.48
CA LYS A 465 10.17 -29.94 5.01
C LYS A 465 9.18 -30.37 3.92
N ASN A 466 9.35 -29.94 2.68
CA ASN A 466 8.49 -30.31 1.56
C ASN A 466 9.24 -31.23 0.59
N LYS A 467 8.94 -32.53 0.66
CA LYS A 467 9.58 -33.54 -0.18
C LYS A 467 9.08 -33.51 -1.63
N ASP A 468 7.91 -32.94 -1.88
CA ASP A 468 7.26 -32.91 -3.21
C ASP A 468 8.02 -32.02 -4.19
N LEU A 469 8.84 -31.09 -3.68
CA LEU A 469 9.74 -30.26 -4.51
C LEU A 469 10.97 -31.03 -5.00
N GLY A 470 11.14 -32.29 -4.58
CA GLY A 470 12.24 -33.14 -4.99
C GLY A 470 13.60 -32.67 -4.49
N THR A 471 14.64 -32.96 -5.27
CA THR A 471 16.04 -32.79 -4.91
C THR A 471 16.80 -31.94 -5.93
N LYS A 472 18.00 -31.49 -5.53
CA LYS A 472 18.96 -30.78 -6.38
C LYS A 472 20.35 -31.34 -6.14
N GLN A 473 21.21 -31.21 -7.15
CA GLN A 473 22.63 -31.52 -7.02
C GLN A 473 23.33 -30.35 -6.32
N VAL A 474 24.19 -30.66 -5.35
CA VAL A 474 25.06 -29.71 -4.66
C VAL A 474 26.49 -30.19 -4.85
N ALA A 475 27.36 -29.29 -5.30
CA ALA A 475 28.78 -29.59 -5.48
C ALA A 475 29.57 -29.43 -4.18
N PHE A 476 30.44 -30.39 -3.92
CA PHE A 476 31.34 -30.46 -2.78
C PHE A 476 32.78 -30.44 -3.30
N ALA A 477 33.61 -29.53 -2.80
CA ALA A 477 35.00 -29.37 -3.25
C ALA A 477 35.89 -28.79 -2.15
N SER A 478 37.21 -28.87 -2.33
CA SER A 478 38.17 -28.29 -1.37
C SER A 478 38.23 -26.76 -1.39
N GLU A 479 37.66 -26.10 -2.40
CA GLU A 479 37.65 -24.64 -2.51
C GLU A 479 36.21 -24.11 -2.50
N LEU A 480 35.91 -23.26 -1.53
CA LEU A 480 34.58 -22.68 -1.31
C LEU A 480 34.60 -21.15 -1.30
N LEU A 481 33.41 -20.57 -1.43
CA LEU A 481 33.10 -19.18 -1.12
C LEU A 481 32.14 -19.12 0.06
N LEU A 482 32.42 -18.23 1.02
CA LEU A 482 31.54 -17.86 2.13
C LEU A 482 31.34 -16.33 2.13
N ASP A 483 30.25 -15.85 2.74
CA ASP A 483 30.01 -14.41 2.88
C ASP A 483 30.92 -13.77 3.96
N GLN A 484 31.47 -12.59 3.65
CA GLN A 484 32.33 -11.81 4.54
C GLN A 484 31.65 -11.54 5.89
N ALA A 485 30.35 -11.24 5.88
CA ALA A 485 29.59 -10.93 7.09
C ALA A 485 29.56 -12.11 8.07
N ASP A 486 29.50 -13.34 7.56
CA ASP A 486 29.60 -14.54 8.38
C ASP A 486 31.02 -14.74 8.90
N VAL A 487 32.00 -14.69 8.00
CA VAL A 487 33.41 -14.93 8.32
C VAL A 487 33.94 -13.95 9.38
N LYS A 488 33.51 -12.68 9.33
CA LYS A 488 33.87 -11.66 10.34
C LYS A 488 33.44 -12.03 11.75
N THR A 489 32.44 -12.89 11.91
CA THR A 489 31.99 -13.32 13.23
C THR A 489 32.83 -14.47 13.79
N PHE A 490 33.62 -15.16 12.95
CA PHE A 490 34.34 -16.36 13.33
C PHE A 490 35.46 -16.08 14.32
N LYS A 491 35.83 -17.11 15.09
CA LYS A 491 37.04 -17.13 15.91
C LYS A 491 37.97 -18.24 15.42
N ASP A 492 39.28 -18.01 15.49
CA ASP A 492 40.23 -19.07 15.14
C ASP A 492 40.06 -20.26 16.11
N GLY A 493 40.02 -21.47 15.54
CA GLY A 493 39.74 -22.71 16.28
C GLY A 493 38.27 -23.00 16.57
N GLU A 494 37.35 -22.09 16.22
CA GLU A 494 35.91 -22.29 16.42
C GLU A 494 35.34 -23.38 15.52
N GLU A 495 34.38 -24.15 16.03
CA GLU A 495 33.61 -25.12 15.24
C GLU A 495 32.34 -24.47 14.67
N ILE A 496 32.18 -24.56 13.35
CA ILE A 496 31.04 -24.01 12.60
C ILE A 496 30.35 -25.10 11.79
N THR A 497 29.06 -24.95 11.48
CA THR A 497 28.34 -25.83 10.53
C THR A 497 28.38 -25.23 9.13
N LEU A 498 28.94 -25.97 8.17
CA LEU A 498 28.71 -25.77 6.73
C LEU A 498 27.37 -26.41 6.37
N MET A 499 26.34 -25.60 6.09
CA MET A 499 24.97 -26.08 5.89
C MET A 499 24.90 -27.18 4.82
N ALA A 500 24.13 -28.24 5.10
CA ALA A 500 23.99 -29.45 4.26
C ALA A 500 25.28 -30.29 4.01
N TRP A 501 26.42 -29.91 4.60
CA TRP A 501 27.67 -30.66 4.59
C TRP A 501 27.98 -31.31 5.95
N GLY A 502 28.14 -30.50 7.00
CA GLY A 502 28.62 -30.95 8.31
C GLY A 502 29.41 -29.87 9.03
N ASN A 503 30.10 -30.22 10.11
CA ASN A 503 30.91 -29.27 10.86
C ASN A 503 32.32 -29.11 10.27
N ALA A 504 32.94 -27.97 10.55
CA ALA A 504 34.34 -27.69 10.27
C ALA A 504 34.94 -26.78 11.35
N PHE A 505 36.23 -26.95 11.64
CA PHE A 505 36.99 -26.03 12.49
C PHE A 505 37.58 -24.91 11.66
N VAL A 506 37.40 -23.66 12.10
CA VAL A 506 38.06 -22.49 11.53
C VAL A 506 39.55 -22.55 11.86
N ARG A 507 40.40 -22.37 10.84
CA ARG A 507 41.86 -22.38 10.95
C ARG A 507 42.46 -21.21 10.17
N ASN A 508 43.58 -20.69 10.67
CA ASN A 508 44.36 -19.65 9.99
C ASN A 508 43.52 -18.42 9.66
N LEU A 509 42.64 -17.97 10.57
CA LEU A 509 41.83 -16.78 10.36
C LEU A 509 42.71 -15.52 10.34
N PRO A 510 42.81 -14.78 9.22
CA PRO A 510 43.61 -13.56 9.16
C PRO A 510 43.01 -12.44 10.01
N SER A 511 43.86 -11.51 10.46
CA SER A 511 43.42 -10.31 11.19
C SER A 511 43.06 -9.13 10.27
N SER A 512 43.01 -9.31 8.94
CA SER A 512 42.70 -8.24 7.99
C SER A 512 41.18 -7.95 7.91
N ASP A 513 40.82 -6.71 7.62
CA ASP A 513 39.44 -6.32 7.27
C ASP A 513 39.46 -5.55 5.92
N PRO A 514 38.92 -6.11 4.83
CA PRO A 514 38.23 -7.41 4.73
C PRO A 514 39.16 -8.63 4.84
N ILE A 515 38.57 -9.79 5.14
CA ILE A 515 39.25 -11.10 5.22
C ILE A 515 39.23 -11.72 3.81
N PRO A 516 40.38 -11.86 3.11
CA PRO A 516 40.39 -12.33 1.73
C PRO A 516 40.23 -13.84 1.61
N THR A 517 40.82 -14.59 2.54
CA THR A 517 40.85 -16.05 2.55
C THR A 517 40.87 -16.60 3.98
N LEU A 518 40.45 -17.86 4.17
CA LEU A 518 40.75 -18.63 5.38
C LEU A 518 40.85 -20.14 5.07
N THR A 519 41.24 -20.92 6.08
CA THR A 519 41.22 -22.38 6.03
C THR A 519 40.13 -22.92 6.96
N CYS A 520 39.47 -24.00 6.57
CA CYS A 520 38.61 -24.77 7.46
C CYS A 520 39.00 -26.25 7.41
N GLU A 521 39.07 -26.90 8.55
CA GLU A 521 39.36 -28.32 8.66
C GLU A 521 38.04 -29.08 8.90
N LEU A 522 37.65 -30.01 8.03
CA LEU A 522 36.38 -30.73 8.16
C LEU A 522 36.35 -31.62 9.40
N ASN A 523 35.19 -31.65 10.06
CA ASN A 523 34.87 -32.52 11.18
C ASN A 523 33.45 -33.09 11.00
N LEU A 524 33.28 -34.08 10.11
CA LEU A 524 31.96 -34.63 9.81
C LEU A 524 31.38 -35.49 10.94
N LYS A 525 32.20 -35.84 11.93
CA LYS A 525 31.77 -36.50 13.17
C LYS A 525 31.17 -35.53 14.20
N GLY A 526 31.31 -34.21 13.98
CA GLY A 526 30.76 -33.18 14.85
C GLY A 526 29.23 -33.14 14.83
N ASP A 527 28.63 -32.66 15.91
CA ASP A 527 27.17 -32.48 16.01
C ASP A 527 26.77 -31.07 15.54
N VAL A 528 26.03 -30.98 14.44
CA VAL A 528 25.50 -29.70 13.91
C VAL A 528 24.56 -28.97 14.88
N LYS A 529 24.11 -29.62 15.96
CA LYS A 529 23.28 -29.01 17.00
C LYS A 529 24.10 -28.24 18.04
N THR A 530 25.39 -28.52 18.19
CA THR A 530 26.25 -27.90 19.21
C THR A 530 26.91 -26.62 18.71
N THR A 531 27.01 -26.41 17.40
CA THR A 531 27.59 -25.19 16.82
C THR A 531 26.57 -24.03 16.82
N GLU A 532 27.01 -22.85 17.24
CA GLU A 532 26.19 -21.63 17.19
C GLU A 532 26.03 -21.09 15.77
N LYS A 533 27.09 -21.21 14.95
CA LYS A 533 27.15 -20.64 13.60
C LYS A 533 26.88 -21.69 12.54
N LYS A 534 25.89 -21.41 11.69
CA LYS A 534 25.51 -22.25 10.55
C LYS A 534 25.56 -21.41 9.30
N VAL A 535 26.49 -21.69 8.40
CA VAL A 535 26.83 -20.80 7.29
C VAL A 535 26.54 -21.45 5.94
N THR A 536 26.12 -20.62 5.01
CA THR A 536 25.96 -20.98 3.60
C THR A 536 27.31 -20.89 2.89
N TRP A 537 27.48 -21.71 1.85
CA TRP A 537 28.74 -21.81 1.11
C TRP A 537 28.47 -22.24 -0.33
N LEU A 538 29.39 -21.91 -1.23
CA LEU A 538 29.38 -22.37 -2.63
C LEU A 538 30.74 -22.96 -2.98
N ALA A 539 30.78 -24.18 -3.54
CA ALA A 539 32.00 -24.71 -4.12
C ALA A 539 32.38 -23.94 -5.39
N THR A 540 33.67 -23.60 -5.56
CA THR A 540 34.18 -22.96 -6.79
C THR A 540 34.52 -23.98 -7.88
N GLN A 541 34.48 -25.27 -7.55
CA GLN A 541 34.83 -26.38 -8.43
C GLN A 541 33.68 -27.40 -8.48
N GLY A 542 33.57 -28.15 -9.59
CA GLY A 542 32.54 -29.19 -9.76
C GLY A 542 31.13 -28.66 -10.02
N GLN A 543 30.96 -27.34 -10.18
CA GLN A 543 29.72 -26.70 -10.62
C GLN A 543 30.00 -25.42 -11.41
N LYS A 544 28.99 -24.92 -12.12
CA LYS A 544 28.98 -23.57 -12.68
C LYS A 544 28.28 -22.59 -11.74
N LEU A 545 29.03 -21.63 -11.20
CA LEU A 545 28.45 -20.53 -10.43
C LEU A 545 27.62 -19.62 -11.35
N ILE A 546 26.38 -19.34 -10.94
CA ILE A 546 25.43 -18.56 -11.73
C ILE A 546 25.50 -17.09 -11.29
N PRO A 547 25.82 -16.15 -12.20
CA PRO A 547 25.79 -14.74 -11.85
C PRO A 547 24.35 -14.27 -11.64
N ALA A 548 24.13 -13.52 -10.56
CA ALA A 548 22.83 -12.97 -10.21
C ALA A 548 22.92 -11.50 -9.79
N GLU A 549 21.86 -10.75 -10.06
CA GLU A 549 21.58 -9.45 -9.47
C GLU A 549 20.48 -9.63 -8.42
N ILE A 550 20.80 -9.24 -7.18
CA ILE A 550 19.87 -9.29 -6.07
C ILE A 550 19.43 -7.86 -5.76
N TRP A 551 18.14 -7.60 -5.92
CA TRP A 551 17.53 -6.28 -5.72
C TRP A 551 16.72 -6.23 -4.42
N ASP A 552 16.98 -5.22 -3.60
CA ASP A 552 16.15 -4.81 -2.47
C ASP A 552 15.44 -3.50 -2.78
N PHE A 553 14.23 -3.32 -2.25
CA PHE A 553 13.38 -2.17 -2.50
C PHE A 553 12.89 -1.58 -1.19
N ASP A 554 13.01 -0.26 -1.05
CA ASP A 554 12.50 0.51 0.07
C ASP A 554 11.23 1.29 -0.31
N TYR A 555 10.64 1.97 0.67
CA TYR A 555 9.46 2.81 0.49
C TYR A 555 9.78 4.03 -0.37
N LEU A 556 8.80 4.46 -1.18
CA LEU A 556 8.91 5.64 -2.04
C LEU A 556 8.97 6.96 -1.26
N ILE A 557 8.47 6.97 -0.02
CA ILE A 557 8.51 8.14 0.86
C ILE A 557 9.02 7.77 2.24
N THR A 558 9.62 8.76 2.92
CA THR A 558 10.15 8.62 4.28
C THR A 558 9.11 8.92 5.35
N LYS A 559 8.08 9.73 5.02
CA LYS A 559 7.00 10.12 5.93
C LYS A 559 5.91 9.04 5.98
N ASP A 560 5.42 8.73 7.19
CA ASP A 560 4.39 7.69 7.37
C ASP A 560 3.05 8.06 6.71
N VAL A 561 2.62 9.32 6.77
CA VAL A 561 1.37 9.80 6.15
C VAL A 561 1.59 11.19 5.56
N LEU A 562 1.18 11.38 4.31
CA LEU A 562 1.17 12.70 3.66
C LEU A 562 -0.10 13.47 4.04
N THR A 563 0.05 14.74 4.40
CA THR A 563 -1.02 15.72 4.63
C THR A 563 -1.22 16.61 3.40
N GLU A 564 -2.25 17.47 3.42
CA GLU A 564 -2.54 18.38 2.30
C GLU A 564 -1.44 19.44 2.09
N ASP A 565 -0.82 19.90 3.19
CA ASP A 565 0.28 20.87 3.16
C ASP A 565 1.64 20.27 2.76
N ASP A 566 1.73 18.95 2.58
CA ASP A 566 2.99 18.32 2.22
C ASP A 566 3.27 18.45 0.71
N ASN A 567 4.44 18.97 0.40
CA ASN A 567 5.04 18.82 -0.91
C ASN A 567 5.64 17.40 -1.06
N LEU A 568 5.23 16.69 -2.12
CA LEU A 568 5.62 15.30 -2.33
C LEU A 568 7.14 15.15 -2.49
N GLU A 569 7.78 16.06 -3.22
CA GLU A 569 9.22 15.97 -3.55
C GLU A 569 10.09 15.96 -2.28
N ASP A 570 9.70 16.73 -1.27
CA ASP A 570 10.43 16.86 0.00
C ASP A 570 10.31 15.60 0.87
N CYS A 571 9.33 14.75 0.57
CA CYS A 571 9.06 13.52 1.30
C CYS A 571 9.60 12.26 0.60
N LEU A 572 10.10 12.38 -0.63
CA LEU A 572 10.60 11.23 -1.40
C LEU A 572 11.83 10.64 -0.72
N ASN A 573 11.90 9.31 -0.73
CA ASN A 573 13.08 8.61 -0.26
C ASN A 573 14.19 8.70 -1.32
N PRO A 574 15.41 9.18 -0.97
CA PRO A 574 16.51 9.30 -1.92
C PRO A 574 17.07 7.93 -2.37
N VAL A 575 16.90 6.88 -1.56
CA VAL A 575 17.39 5.53 -1.87
C VAL A 575 16.25 4.54 -1.70
N THR A 576 15.62 4.20 -2.81
CA THR A 576 14.44 3.33 -2.85
C THR A 576 14.73 1.94 -3.41
N GLU A 577 15.93 1.72 -3.94
CA GLU A 577 16.37 0.43 -4.43
C GLU A 577 17.89 0.29 -4.26
N THR A 578 18.33 -0.94 -4.04
CA THR A 578 19.75 -1.31 -3.97
C THR A 578 19.94 -2.63 -4.69
N MET A 579 21.03 -2.76 -5.44
CA MET A 579 21.38 -3.97 -6.16
C MET A 579 22.78 -4.43 -5.77
N GLU A 580 22.94 -5.74 -5.58
CA GLU A 580 24.22 -6.40 -5.40
C GLU A 580 24.42 -7.53 -6.41
N ASP A 581 25.64 -7.64 -6.95
CA ASP A 581 26.04 -8.78 -7.76
C ASP A 581 26.37 -9.97 -6.83
N ALA A 582 25.82 -11.15 -7.12
CA ALA A 582 26.03 -12.38 -6.34
C ALA A 582 26.39 -13.58 -7.24
N TRP A 583 26.99 -14.60 -6.63
CA TRP A 583 27.10 -15.94 -7.19
C TRP A 583 26.01 -16.83 -6.59
N CYS A 584 25.26 -17.56 -7.42
CA CYS A 584 24.27 -18.54 -7.00
C CYS A 584 24.70 -19.98 -7.33
N ASP A 585 24.13 -20.96 -6.62
CA ASP A 585 24.34 -22.38 -6.93
C ASP A 585 23.84 -22.76 -8.33
N GLU A 586 24.47 -23.77 -8.95
CA GLU A 586 24.20 -24.17 -10.34
C GLU A 586 22.73 -24.53 -10.60
N ALA A 587 22.03 -25.09 -9.61
CA ALA A 587 20.62 -25.42 -9.74
C ALA A 587 19.74 -24.17 -10.02
N SER A 588 20.24 -22.97 -9.69
CA SER A 588 19.57 -21.70 -9.98
C SER A 588 19.49 -21.37 -11.47
N ALA A 589 20.29 -22.04 -12.32
CA ALA A 589 20.27 -21.85 -13.77
C ALA A 589 18.92 -22.25 -14.43
N GLN A 590 18.16 -23.13 -13.75
CA GLN A 590 16.88 -23.65 -14.23
C GLN A 590 15.69 -22.78 -13.80
N LEU A 591 15.93 -21.73 -13.01
CA LEU A 591 14.88 -20.82 -12.56
C LEU A 591 14.35 -19.99 -13.73
N LYS A 592 13.04 -19.78 -13.73
CA LYS A 592 12.31 -18.97 -14.70
C LYS A 592 11.60 -17.80 -14.03
N ALA A 593 11.20 -16.82 -14.82
CA ALA A 593 10.39 -15.69 -14.36
C ALA A 593 9.16 -16.17 -13.56
N ASP A 594 8.82 -15.40 -12.52
CA ASP A 594 7.78 -15.70 -11.53
C ASP A 594 8.07 -16.86 -10.55
N ASP A 595 9.16 -17.62 -10.70
CA ASP A 595 9.56 -18.58 -9.66
C ASP A 595 9.84 -17.85 -8.34
N ILE A 596 9.41 -18.44 -7.22
CA ILE A 596 9.68 -17.93 -5.88
C ILE A 596 10.64 -18.87 -5.18
N ILE A 597 11.77 -18.34 -4.72
CA ILE A 597 12.84 -19.10 -4.07
C ILE A 597 13.15 -18.53 -2.68
N GLN A 598 13.84 -19.31 -1.87
CA GLN A 598 14.50 -18.84 -0.67
C GLN A 598 16.02 -18.92 -0.87
N LEU A 599 16.71 -17.78 -0.80
CA LEU A 599 18.16 -17.78 -0.63
C LEU A 599 18.42 -18.00 0.86
N GLU A 600 19.03 -19.13 1.20
CA GLU A 600 19.26 -19.53 2.60
C GLU A 600 20.03 -18.42 3.33
N ARG A 601 19.56 -18.10 4.54
CA ARG A 601 20.07 -17.00 5.39
C ARG A 601 19.97 -15.57 4.84
N ARG A 602 19.48 -15.37 3.61
CA ARG A 602 19.29 -14.02 3.02
C ARG A 602 17.82 -13.60 2.99
N GLY A 603 16.93 -14.44 2.49
CA GLY A 603 15.51 -14.08 2.37
C GLY A 603 14.75 -14.86 1.31
N TYR A 604 13.58 -14.36 0.95
CA TYR A 604 12.77 -14.89 -0.15
C TYR A 604 12.88 -13.94 -1.33
N TYR A 605 12.90 -14.50 -2.54
CA TYR A 605 13.09 -13.76 -3.76
C TYR A 605 12.13 -14.25 -4.83
N ARG A 606 11.57 -13.32 -5.60
CA ARG A 606 10.91 -13.63 -6.87
C ARG A 606 11.94 -13.47 -7.98
N VAL A 607 11.97 -14.44 -8.89
CA VAL A 607 12.76 -14.35 -10.12
C VAL A 607 12.04 -13.38 -11.06
N ASP A 608 12.62 -12.18 -11.24
CA ASP A 608 12.13 -11.25 -12.25
C ASP A 608 12.57 -11.70 -13.65
N LYS A 609 13.77 -12.28 -13.74
CA LYS A 609 14.31 -12.83 -14.98
C LYS A 609 15.29 -13.98 -14.73
N GLY A 610 15.01 -15.14 -15.28
CA GLY A 610 15.89 -16.31 -15.33
C GLY A 610 16.89 -16.22 -16.47
N LEU A 611 17.90 -17.11 -16.49
CA LEU A 611 18.91 -17.14 -17.55
C LEU A 611 18.32 -17.39 -18.94
N ASN A 612 17.24 -18.16 -19.01
CA ASN A 612 16.57 -18.53 -20.26
C ASN A 612 15.47 -17.54 -20.66
N ASP A 613 15.19 -16.52 -19.84
CA ASP A 613 14.14 -15.52 -20.11
C ASP A 613 14.69 -14.30 -20.90
N TRP A 614 16.00 -14.24 -21.14
CA TRP A 614 16.63 -13.19 -21.91
C TRP A 614 16.39 -13.38 -23.41
N LYS A 615 15.84 -12.35 -24.06
CA LYS A 615 15.76 -12.27 -25.52
C LYS A 615 17.15 -11.99 -26.10
N ASP A 616 17.37 -12.40 -27.35
CA ASP A 616 18.66 -12.21 -28.01
C ASP A 616 19.03 -10.71 -28.09
N GLY A 617 20.21 -10.36 -27.58
CA GLY A 617 20.74 -9.00 -27.57
C GLY A 617 20.26 -8.13 -26.41
N GLU A 618 19.46 -8.67 -25.48
CA GLU A 618 18.95 -7.95 -24.31
C GLU A 618 19.93 -7.99 -23.13
N GLU A 619 20.85 -8.95 -23.12
CA GLU A 619 21.76 -9.29 -22.00
C GLU A 619 22.76 -8.19 -21.59
N GLY A 620 22.82 -7.08 -22.33
CA GLY A 620 23.68 -5.95 -22.04
C GLY A 620 25.17 -6.34 -21.94
N PRO A 621 26.03 -5.44 -21.44
CA PRO A 621 27.48 -5.68 -21.40
C PRO A 621 27.89 -6.72 -20.37
N LYS A 622 27.08 -6.94 -19.32
CA LYS A 622 27.40 -7.91 -18.27
C LYS A 622 26.94 -9.34 -18.63
N GLY A 623 26.16 -9.54 -19.70
CA GLY A 623 25.66 -10.85 -20.13
C GLY A 623 24.49 -11.40 -19.31
N LYS A 624 23.96 -12.56 -19.73
CA LYS A 624 22.79 -13.21 -19.11
C LYS A 624 23.05 -13.53 -17.64
N ARG A 625 22.09 -13.18 -16.79
CA ARG A 625 22.15 -13.26 -15.33
C ARG A 625 20.78 -13.57 -14.76
N LEU A 626 20.76 -14.12 -13.56
CA LEU A 626 19.53 -14.24 -12.79
C LEU A 626 19.20 -12.88 -12.16
N VAL A 627 17.96 -12.41 -12.26
CA VAL A 627 17.50 -11.17 -11.62
C VAL A 627 16.49 -11.53 -10.54
N LEU A 628 16.83 -11.22 -9.28
CA LEU A 628 16.09 -11.62 -8.10
C LEU A 628 15.59 -10.40 -7.34
N PHE A 629 14.28 -10.34 -7.11
CA PHE A 629 13.63 -9.26 -6.35
C PHE A 629 13.29 -9.74 -4.94
N CYS A 630 13.80 -9.04 -3.92
CA CYS A 630 13.57 -9.35 -2.52
C CYS A 630 12.08 -9.24 -2.17
N ILE A 631 11.52 -10.34 -1.64
CA ILE A 631 10.16 -10.41 -1.12
C ILE A 631 10.22 -10.16 0.39
N PRO A 632 9.61 -9.08 0.90
CA PRO A 632 9.60 -8.82 2.33
C PRO A 632 8.84 -9.91 3.10
N THR A 633 9.20 -10.12 4.37
CA THR A 633 8.63 -11.20 5.20
C THR A 633 7.86 -10.71 6.42
N GLY A 634 7.74 -9.39 6.59
CA GLY A 634 7.09 -8.79 7.75
C GLY A 634 7.90 -8.86 9.05
N LYS A 635 9.23 -9.01 8.97
CA LYS A 635 10.11 -8.70 10.09
C LYS A 635 10.71 -7.32 9.85
N THR A 636 10.47 -6.38 10.76
CA THR A 636 11.31 -5.20 10.91
C THR A 636 12.60 -5.64 11.60
N GLY A 637 13.53 -6.19 10.83
CA GLY A 637 14.88 -6.54 11.28
C GLY A 637 15.88 -5.48 10.82
N PRO A 638 16.98 -5.28 11.56
CA PRO A 638 17.93 -4.20 11.26
C PRO A 638 18.52 -4.43 9.88
N LYS A 639 18.41 -3.43 9.00
CA LYS A 639 19.24 -3.39 7.80
C LYS A 639 20.70 -3.29 8.29
N ALA A 640 21.52 -4.21 7.79
CA ALA A 640 22.93 -4.36 8.13
C ALA A 640 23.71 -3.05 7.97
#